data_AF-A0A2E5AKU8-F1
#
_entry.id   AF-A0A2E5AKU8-F1
#
_cell.length_a   1.000
_cell.length_b   1.000
_cell.length_c   1.000
_cell.angle_alpha   90.00
_cell.angle_beta   90.00
_cell.angle_gamma   90.00
#
_symmetry.space_group_name_H-M   'P 1'
#
loop_
_entity.id
_entity.type
_entity.pdbx_description
1 polymer ?
#
loop_
_entity_poly.entity_id
_entity_poly.type
_entity_poly.pdbx_seq_one_letter_code
_entity_poly.pdbx_strand_id
1 'polypeptide(L)'
;MTYLKSISIAFAFLLVGNNSTAQGPCDADHNVLLTDFAFTPNTLEILPGETVAFINVQGTHSVNGVNSTVSGDSFNKPVEFSFPESEGTTEGTCMGVFTFDIPGTYNFDCGVGFHAELGMVGQIVVDAYTISDLLIDAVYDENDEFSGYVLPSSFQSSYSMNSYLSSYYTGQSEDSIVDLNGNQLYTVFLSNDAAVDAIRAEFGDPEMSQFDLLGFIDLPAALRYSIVEGVYMAEDLQNGQLLPTTYGQDLLVSESNGLLMVDDATVISTNYVADNGVVHIIDKTLAPSDLPAISVWDIIEDSEDHQFLEDAVTVTGFKTLLRKQSEIVGNSENPKGPFTVFAPTDQAFQAFAQAAGTSTIDLLSASSLSDIVGSHIIESRNLIADISNGTQLQNYANENLQMTINSEGVFVNGVEITVTDVLAYNGVVHVIDAVLSEPADVTTPLGTCGTWTLYMFDDEGNGWDETQLYVEVDGEIISVETGPVGNYTTFEFGVDEGDVVNLYYIPAGAAYGQSYVVEDNNNQEIISSGQSGAAGNSMGLLSCPSTPTCGTIEIVMSHEYGEGWGNNRLDVYKNDVLYLPIPFYFNYEQTTFIQADNDDVFDFEYIVGQSFEPEYAGYKIFGPDGVLVINQDVNGQIPESTTDIKFCEEQTAIELLLEDQIVIYPNPSDGILKIVAPEAYQNTEIDLMDILGNKVFSWNKLTEDILDLSRFGKGAYVLEFQVPNAPIRESIILK
;
A
#
# COMPACT_ATOMS: atom_id res chain seq x y z
N MET A 1 48.60 -20.22 -28.90
CA MET A 1 48.82 -21.62 -28.45
C MET A 1 47.44 -22.20 -28.23
N THR A 2 46.99 -22.94 -29.24
CA THR A 2 45.64 -23.48 -29.38
C THR A 2 45.60 -24.85 -28.71
N TYR A 3 44.66 -25.07 -27.78
CA TYR A 3 44.32 -26.40 -27.29
C TYR A 3 42.80 -26.57 -27.32
N LEU A 4 42.36 -27.40 -28.27
CA LEU A 4 41.07 -28.10 -28.28
C LEU A 4 41.07 -29.25 -27.27
N LYS A 5 39.88 -29.59 -26.73
CA LYS A 5 39.30 -30.94 -26.48
C LYS A 5 37.89 -30.75 -25.86
N SER A 6 36.79 -30.90 -26.61
CA SER A 6 35.95 -32.11 -26.87
C SER A 6 35.12 -32.51 -25.63
N ILE A 7 33.79 -32.74 -25.67
CA ILE A 7 33.04 -33.76 -26.43
C ILE A 7 31.53 -33.39 -26.50
N SER A 8 30.92 -33.44 -27.69
CA SER A 8 29.52 -33.90 -27.88
C SER A 8 29.54 -34.95 -29.01
N ILE A 9 28.89 -36.07 -28.75
CA ILE A 9 28.94 -37.29 -29.54
C ILE A 9 28.00 -37.17 -30.75
N ALA A 10 28.56 -36.80 -31.90
CA ALA A 10 27.97 -37.06 -33.21
C ALA A 10 28.64 -38.31 -33.79
N PHE A 11 27.87 -39.40 -33.95
CA PHE A 11 28.36 -40.61 -34.61
C PHE A 11 28.39 -40.40 -36.13
N ALA A 12 29.47 -39.80 -36.63
CA ALA A 12 29.75 -39.70 -38.07
C ALA A 12 30.62 -40.88 -38.52
N PHE A 13 30.02 -41.87 -39.20
CA PHE A 13 30.75 -42.88 -39.96
C PHE A 13 31.29 -42.26 -41.26
N LEU A 14 32.59 -41.96 -41.30
CA LEU A 14 33.29 -41.57 -42.53
C LEU A 14 33.67 -42.83 -43.33
N LEU A 15 32.85 -43.16 -44.34
CA LEU A 15 33.24 -44.04 -45.44
C LEU A 15 33.61 -43.17 -46.64
N VAL A 16 34.90 -43.15 -46.99
CA VAL A 16 35.39 -42.53 -48.22
C VAL A 16 34.84 -43.32 -49.41
N GLY A 17 33.97 -42.67 -50.19
CA GLY A 17 33.52 -43.15 -51.48
C GLY A 17 33.01 -41.99 -52.32
N ASN A 18 33.75 -41.62 -53.37
CA ASN A 18 33.20 -40.84 -54.46
C ASN A 18 31.96 -41.56 -54.99
N ASN A 19 30.79 -40.96 -54.91
CA ASN A 19 29.69 -41.18 -55.84
C ASN A 19 28.72 -40.01 -55.77
N SER A 20 28.43 -39.44 -56.93
CA SER A 20 27.18 -38.72 -57.17
C SER A 20 26.00 -39.63 -56.79
N THR A 21 25.39 -39.42 -55.64
CA THR A 21 24.13 -40.07 -55.29
C THR A 21 23.01 -39.11 -55.68
N ALA A 22 22.28 -39.46 -56.73
CA ALA A 22 20.88 -39.06 -56.80
C ALA A 22 20.24 -39.63 -55.52
N GLN A 23 19.80 -38.76 -54.60
CA GLN A 23 19.00 -39.18 -53.45
C GLN A 23 17.80 -39.95 -53.97
N GLY A 24 17.49 -41.08 -53.33
CA GLY A 24 16.28 -41.83 -53.66
C GLY A 24 15.05 -40.96 -53.43
N PRO A 25 13.91 -41.23 -54.08
CA PRO A 25 12.71 -40.40 -53.97
C PRO A 25 12.09 -40.32 -52.56
N CYS A 26 12.54 -41.15 -51.61
CA CYS A 26 12.12 -41.18 -50.20
C CYS A 26 13.32 -41.13 -49.23
N ASP A 27 14.36 -40.37 -49.57
CA ASP A 27 15.41 -40.04 -48.61
C ASP A 27 14.90 -38.94 -47.67
N ALA A 28 14.79 -39.24 -46.38
CA ALA A 28 14.26 -38.36 -45.35
C ALA A 28 14.90 -38.70 -43.99
N ASP A 29 14.81 -37.77 -43.04
CA ASP A 29 15.34 -37.94 -41.68
C ASP A 29 14.60 -39.06 -40.94
N HIS A 30 13.28 -39.15 -41.17
CA HIS A 30 12.39 -40.13 -40.55
C HIS A 30 11.51 -40.85 -41.56
N ASN A 31 11.01 -42.03 -41.18
CA ASN A 31 10.14 -42.85 -42.02
C ASN A 31 8.86 -43.26 -41.27
N VAL A 32 7.72 -43.12 -41.94
CA VAL A 32 6.44 -43.71 -41.52
C VAL A 32 6.05 -44.78 -42.54
N LEU A 33 5.94 -46.02 -42.08
CA LEU A 33 5.59 -47.17 -42.89
C LEU A 33 4.07 -47.41 -42.85
N LEU A 34 3.48 -47.68 -44.00
CA LEU A 34 2.07 -48.03 -44.13
C LEU A 34 1.95 -49.53 -44.41
N THR A 35 1.32 -50.26 -43.49
CA THR A 35 1.07 -51.70 -43.56
C THR A 35 -0.34 -52.03 -43.10
N ASP A 36 -1.07 -52.83 -43.88
CA ASP A 36 -2.39 -53.40 -43.55
C ASP A 36 -3.47 -52.36 -43.18
N PHE A 37 -3.49 -51.85 -41.94
CA PHE A 37 -4.39 -50.82 -41.42
C PHE A 37 -3.68 -49.94 -40.37
N ALA A 38 -2.36 -49.74 -40.49
CA ALA A 38 -1.58 -49.01 -39.51
C ALA A 38 -0.47 -48.16 -40.15
N PHE A 39 -0.18 -47.04 -39.48
CA PHE A 39 1.05 -46.27 -39.64
C PHE A 39 2.07 -46.77 -38.61
N THR A 40 3.33 -46.96 -39.01
CA THR A 40 4.41 -47.40 -38.12
C THR A 40 5.64 -46.51 -38.28
N PRO A 41 6.03 -45.74 -37.25
CA PRO A 41 5.27 -45.52 -36.03
C PRO A 41 3.96 -44.75 -36.31
N ASN A 42 2.96 -44.90 -35.44
CA ASN A 42 1.71 -44.13 -35.53
C ASN A 42 1.80 -42.79 -34.79
N THR A 43 2.77 -42.62 -33.89
CA THR A 43 3.15 -41.33 -33.31
C THR A 43 4.65 -41.15 -33.49
N LEU A 44 5.05 -40.00 -34.02
CA LEU A 44 6.44 -39.64 -34.22
C LEU A 44 6.67 -38.21 -33.70
N GLU A 45 7.73 -38.01 -32.94
CA GLU A 45 8.15 -36.71 -32.43
C GLU A 45 9.43 -36.31 -33.17
N ILE A 46 9.45 -35.10 -33.73
CA ILE A 46 10.52 -34.59 -34.60
C ILE A 46 10.80 -33.11 -34.28
N LEU A 47 11.95 -32.61 -34.71
CA LEU A 47 12.31 -31.21 -34.60
C LEU A 47 11.84 -30.40 -35.83
N PRO A 48 11.62 -29.07 -35.70
CA PRO A 48 11.34 -28.20 -36.83
C PRO A 48 12.39 -28.33 -37.94
N GLY A 49 11.92 -28.44 -39.18
CA GLY A 49 12.75 -28.58 -40.38
C GLY A 49 13.15 -30.02 -40.72
N GLU A 50 12.84 -31.01 -39.87
CA GLU A 50 13.05 -32.42 -40.18
C GLU A 50 12.04 -32.93 -41.22
N THR A 51 12.49 -33.93 -41.99
CA THR A 51 11.71 -34.52 -43.08
C THR A 51 11.16 -35.90 -42.71
N VAL A 52 9.92 -36.19 -43.10
CA VAL A 52 9.30 -37.51 -42.92
C VAL A 52 8.89 -38.09 -44.28
N ALA A 53 9.44 -39.26 -44.61
CA ALA A 53 9.02 -40.05 -45.75
C ALA A 53 7.86 -41.00 -45.38
N PHE A 54 6.83 -41.02 -46.21
CA PHE A 54 5.73 -41.98 -46.10
C PHE A 54 5.92 -43.11 -47.11
N ILE A 55 6.06 -44.34 -46.62
CA ILE A 55 6.43 -45.49 -47.44
C ILE A 55 5.38 -46.58 -47.29
N ASN A 56 4.65 -46.86 -48.37
CA ASN A 56 3.66 -47.92 -48.40
C ASN A 56 4.32 -49.25 -48.76
N VAL A 57 4.33 -50.20 -47.82
CA VAL A 57 5.00 -51.49 -47.99
C VAL A 57 4.02 -52.64 -48.24
N GLN A 58 2.71 -52.42 -48.04
CA GLN A 58 1.67 -53.43 -48.25
C GLN A 58 0.28 -52.80 -48.33
N GLY A 59 -0.52 -53.18 -49.34
CA GLY A 59 -1.92 -52.75 -49.47
C GLY A 59 -2.10 -51.39 -50.15
N THR A 60 -3.36 -50.97 -50.31
CA THR A 60 -3.73 -49.67 -50.89
C THR A 60 -3.93 -48.64 -49.79
N HIS A 61 -3.10 -47.59 -49.74
CA HIS A 61 -3.15 -46.60 -48.67
C HIS A 61 -2.96 -45.18 -49.18
N SER A 62 -3.53 -44.21 -48.46
CA SER A 62 -3.28 -42.77 -48.62
C SER A 62 -2.82 -42.17 -47.28
N VAL A 63 -2.32 -40.94 -47.34
CA VAL A 63 -2.06 -40.12 -46.15
C VAL A 63 -2.91 -38.86 -46.29
N ASN A 64 -3.90 -38.72 -45.44
CA ASN A 64 -4.81 -37.58 -45.40
C ASN A 64 -4.53 -36.74 -44.15
N GLY A 65 -3.90 -35.61 -44.38
CA GLY A 65 -3.64 -34.60 -43.37
C GLY A 65 -4.46 -33.34 -43.59
N VAL A 66 -5.75 -33.42 -43.89
CA VAL A 66 -6.64 -32.25 -43.99
C VAL A 66 -7.77 -32.31 -42.96
N ASN A 67 -8.77 -33.18 -43.16
CA ASN A 67 -9.89 -33.40 -42.26
C ASN A 67 -9.95 -34.87 -41.84
N SER A 68 -10.50 -35.18 -40.67
CA SER A 68 -10.72 -36.57 -40.26
C SER A 68 -11.64 -37.29 -41.24
N THR A 69 -11.20 -38.43 -41.76
CA THR A 69 -12.01 -39.31 -42.61
C THR A 69 -13.18 -39.93 -41.81
N VAL A 70 -13.06 -39.99 -40.48
CA VAL A 70 -14.08 -40.57 -39.59
C VAL A 70 -15.14 -39.55 -39.19
N SER A 71 -14.72 -38.39 -38.66
CA SER A 71 -15.67 -37.38 -38.15
C SER A 71 -16.04 -36.30 -39.16
N GLY A 72 -15.19 -36.06 -40.16
CA GLY A 72 -15.31 -34.95 -41.12
C GLY A 72 -14.79 -33.60 -40.60
N ASP A 73 -14.36 -33.54 -39.33
CA ASP A 73 -13.84 -32.31 -38.72
C ASP A 73 -12.42 -32.02 -39.21
N SER A 74 -12.03 -30.74 -39.25
CA SER A 74 -10.65 -30.36 -39.54
C SER A 74 -9.71 -30.84 -38.45
N PHE A 75 -8.50 -31.25 -38.84
CA PHE A 75 -7.45 -31.59 -37.90
C PHE A 75 -6.80 -30.36 -37.23
N ASN A 76 -7.17 -29.12 -37.61
CA ASN A 76 -6.66 -27.86 -37.03
C ASN A 76 -5.13 -27.84 -36.85
N LYS A 77 -4.40 -28.15 -37.92
CA LYS A 77 -2.93 -28.27 -37.90
C LYS A 77 -2.26 -27.01 -38.47
N PRO A 78 -0.95 -26.80 -38.21
CA PRO A 78 -0.24 -25.62 -38.70
C PRO A 78 -0.14 -25.56 -40.23
N VAL A 79 0.17 -26.69 -40.89
CA VAL A 79 0.27 -26.79 -42.36
C VAL A 79 -0.36 -28.08 -42.87
N GLU A 80 -1.23 -27.98 -43.88
CA GLU A 80 -1.85 -29.14 -44.54
C GLU A 80 -0.83 -29.91 -45.40
N PHE A 81 -0.89 -31.24 -45.30
CA PHE A 81 -0.14 -32.14 -46.18
C PHE A 81 -0.98 -33.37 -46.48
N SER A 82 -0.81 -33.97 -47.66
CA SER A 82 -1.48 -35.22 -48.02
C SER A 82 -0.76 -35.91 -49.17
N PHE A 83 -0.80 -37.23 -49.18
CA PHE A 83 -0.29 -38.05 -50.28
C PHE A 83 -1.42 -38.91 -50.84
N PRO A 84 -1.58 -38.95 -52.18
CA PRO A 84 -2.65 -39.71 -52.82
C PRO A 84 -2.50 -41.21 -52.58
N GLU A 85 -3.55 -41.97 -52.91
CA GLU A 85 -3.54 -43.43 -52.81
C GLU A 85 -2.39 -44.05 -53.60
N SER A 86 -1.68 -44.99 -52.98
CA SER A 86 -0.65 -45.80 -53.60
C SER A 86 -0.82 -47.28 -53.26
N GLU A 87 -0.29 -48.15 -54.12
CA GLU A 87 -0.18 -49.59 -53.86
C GLU A 87 1.20 -49.91 -53.26
N GLY A 88 1.22 -50.60 -52.13
CA GLY A 88 2.44 -51.00 -51.45
C GLY A 88 3.13 -52.20 -52.10
N THR A 89 4.45 -52.25 -52.01
CA THR A 89 5.27 -53.39 -52.44
C THR A 89 6.20 -53.83 -51.32
N THR A 90 6.66 -55.08 -51.34
CA THR A 90 7.62 -55.59 -50.34
C THR A 90 8.95 -54.85 -50.33
N GLU A 91 9.26 -54.07 -51.37
CA GLU A 91 10.44 -53.19 -51.45
C GLU A 91 10.15 -51.77 -50.93
N GLY A 92 8.87 -51.43 -50.66
CA GLY A 92 8.40 -50.11 -50.25
C GLY A 92 8.11 -49.20 -51.43
N THR A 93 6.86 -48.76 -51.55
CA THR A 93 6.44 -47.72 -52.49
C THR A 93 6.52 -46.36 -51.80
N CYS A 94 7.46 -45.53 -52.23
CA CYS A 94 7.58 -44.15 -51.77
C CYS A 94 6.35 -43.32 -52.15
N MET A 95 5.61 -42.80 -51.17
CA MET A 95 4.45 -41.93 -51.40
C MET A 95 4.87 -40.47 -51.51
N GLY A 96 5.88 -40.07 -50.75
CA GLY A 96 6.46 -38.73 -50.76
C GLY A 96 7.16 -38.41 -49.45
N VAL A 97 7.82 -37.26 -49.43
CA VAL A 97 8.53 -36.69 -48.28
C VAL A 97 7.90 -35.33 -47.99
N PHE A 98 7.68 -35.02 -46.70
CA PHE A 98 7.23 -33.71 -46.24
C PHE A 98 8.22 -33.15 -45.23
N THR A 99 8.53 -31.86 -45.35
CA THR A 99 9.33 -31.12 -44.36
C THR A 99 8.40 -30.45 -43.37
N PHE A 100 8.63 -30.68 -42.08
CA PHE A 100 7.80 -30.14 -41.01
C PHE A 100 8.47 -28.92 -40.38
N ASP A 101 8.31 -27.75 -41.00
CA ASP A 101 8.98 -26.52 -40.56
C ASP A 101 8.28 -25.79 -39.40
N ILE A 102 6.99 -26.01 -39.20
CA ILE A 102 6.19 -25.27 -38.19
C ILE A 102 5.90 -26.19 -37.00
N PRO A 103 6.25 -25.79 -35.77
CA PRO A 103 5.96 -26.57 -34.56
C PRO A 103 4.46 -26.83 -34.38
N GLY A 104 4.14 -27.96 -33.75
CA GLY A 104 2.77 -28.35 -33.42
C GLY A 104 2.40 -29.76 -33.83
N THR A 105 1.13 -30.10 -33.65
CA THR A 105 0.62 -31.46 -33.83
C THR A 105 -0.04 -31.64 -35.20
N TYR A 106 0.49 -32.59 -35.97
CA TYR A 106 0.04 -32.96 -37.30
C TYR A 106 -0.65 -34.32 -37.25
N ASN A 107 -1.96 -34.30 -36.99
CA ASN A 107 -2.79 -35.50 -37.10
C ASN A 107 -3.08 -35.83 -38.57
N PHE A 108 -3.05 -37.11 -38.92
CA PHE A 108 -3.39 -37.62 -40.25
C PHE A 108 -4.03 -38.99 -40.16
N ASP A 109 -4.78 -39.38 -41.19
CA ASP A 109 -5.36 -40.72 -41.28
C ASP A 109 -5.26 -41.31 -42.69
N CYS A 110 -5.63 -42.57 -42.84
CA CYS A 110 -5.75 -43.17 -44.17
C CYS A 110 -7.15 -42.96 -44.72
N GLY A 111 -7.25 -42.19 -45.80
CA GLY A 111 -8.51 -41.85 -46.48
C GLY A 111 -9.13 -42.99 -47.31
N VAL A 112 -8.49 -44.17 -47.36
CA VAL A 112 -8.98 -45.33 -48.11
C VAL A 112 -10.05 -46.08 -47.32
N GLY A 113 -11.27 -46.14 -47.87
CA GLY A 113 -12.35 -46.99 -47.35
C GLY A 113 -12.62 -46.79 -45.86
N PHE A 114 -12.59 -47.90 -45.10
CA PHE A 114 -12.82 -47.91 -43.65
C PHE A 114 -11.50 -47.95 -42.85
N HIS A 115 -10.35 -47.62 -43.44
CA HIS A 115 -9.05 -47.81 -42.79
C HIS A 115 -8.89 -46.93 -41.54
N ALA A 116 -9.28 -45.65 -41.62
CA ALA A 116 -9.28 -44.75 -40.47
C ALA A 116 -10.24 -45.23 -39.36
N GLU A 117 -11.43 -45.75 -39.70
CA GLU A 117 -12.37 -46.34 -38.74
C GLU A 117 -11.82 -47.58 -38.03
N LEU A 118 -10.93 -48.31 -38.70
CA LEU A 118 -10.21 -49.46 -38.14
C LEU A 118 -8.95 -49.05 -37.33
N GLY A 119 -8.69 -47.75 -37.18
CA GLY A 119 -7.59 -47.22 -36.37
C GLY A 119 -6.33 -46.86 -37.16
N MET A 120 -6.38 -46.79 -38.49
CA MET A 120 -5.27 -46.30 -39.31
C MET A 120 -5.19 -44.77 -39.23
N VAL A 121 -4.77 -44.28 -38.07
CA VAL A 121 -4.55 -42.87 -37.73
C VAL A 121 -3.12 -42.68 -37.25
N GLY A 122 -2.55 -41.53 -37.53
CA GLY A 122 -1.19 -41.18 -37.16
C GLY A 122 -1.06 -39.74 -36.71
N GLN A 123 0.02 -39.46 -36.00
CA GLN A 123 0.34 -38.17 -35.44
C GLN A 123 1.84 -37.91 -35.59
N ILE A 124 2.19 -36.74 -36.10
CA ILE A 124 3.54 -36.20 -36.01
C ILE A 124 3.48 -35.01 -35.05
N VAL A 125 4.29 -35.03 -34.01
CA VAL A 125 4.49 -33.89 -33.09
C VAL A 125 5.79 -33.24 -33.50
N VAL A 126 5.72 -31.98 -33.92
CA VAL A 126 6.91 -31.17 -34.21
C VAL A 126 7.20 -30.35 -32.97
N ASP A 127 8.17 -30.80 -32.18
CA ASP A 127 8.54 -30.21 -30.90
C ASP A 127 9.72 -29.26 -31.10
N ALA A 128 9.51 -27.97 -30.84
CA ALA A 128 10.53 -26.94 -31.04
C ALA A 128 11.38 -26.77 -29.79
N TYR A 129 12.67 -26.50 -29.96
CA TYR A 129 13.50 -26.04 -28.86
C TYR A 129 13.28 -24.53 -28.66
N THR A 130 12.42 -24.18 -27.71
CA THR A 130 11.96 -22.81 -27.48
C THR A 130 12.85 -22.03 -26.50
N ILE A 131 12.63 -20.72 -26.38
CA ILE A 131 13.28 -19.89 -25.36
C ILE A 131 12.99 -20.45 -23.97
N SER A 132 11.76 -20.91 -23.71
CA SER A 132 11.41 -21.52 -22.42
C SER A 132 12.24 -22.77 -22.14
N ASP A 133 12.52 -23.61 -23.14
CA ASP A 133 13.45 -24.75 -23.01
C ASP A 133 14.88 -24.27 -22.74
N LEU A 134 15.36 -23.30 -23.51
CA LEU A 134 16.68 -22.70 -23.36
C LEU A 134 16.91 -22.10 -21.96
N LEU A 135 15.88 -21.49 -21.36
CA LEU A 135 15.96 -20.90 -20.02
C LEU A 135 16.23 -21.93 -18.92
N ILE A 136 15.84 -23.20 -19.12
CA ILE A 136 16.02 -24.30 -18.15
C ILE A 136 17.02 -25.37 -18.62
N ASP A 137 17.65 -25.17 -19.78
CA ASP A 137 18.51 -26.19 -20.39
C ASP A 137 19.76 -26.44 -19.53
N ALA A 138 19.86 -27.68 -19.04
CA ALA A 138 20.88 -28.12 -18.11
C ALA A 138 22.02 -28.84 -18.85
N VAL A 139 23.25 -28.48 -18.49
CA VAL A 139 24.45 -29.11 -19.01
C VAL A 139 24.90 -30.19 -18.03
N TYR A 140 25.07 -31.41 -18.52
CA TYR A 140 25.58 -32.55 -17.76
C TYR A 140 27.02 -32.87 -18.19
N ASP A 141 27.84 -33.29 -17.23
CA ASP A 141 29.23 -33.70 -17.49
C ASP A 141 29.31 -35.08 -18.16
N GLU A 142 30.52 -35.55 -18.43
CA GLU A 142 30.75 -36.86 -19.06
C GLU A 142 30.27 -38.06 -18.22
N ASN A 143 29.91 -37.85 -16.95
CA ASN A 143 29.38 -38.84 -16.03
C ASN A 143 27.86 -38.71 -15.82
N ASP A 144 27.17 -37.88 -16.61
CA ASP A 144 25.74 -37.56 -16.46
C ASP A 144 25.43 -36.84 -15.14
N GLU A 145 26.42 -36.13 -14.57
CA GLU A 145 26.27 -35.31 -13.37
C GLU A 145 25.99 -33.85 -13.76
N PHE A 146 25.06 -33.20 -13.06
CA PHE A 146 24.70 -31.81 -13.33
C PHE A 146 25.92 -30.89 -13.19
N SER A 147 26.25 -30.19 -14.28
CA SER A 147 27.44 -29.33 -14.37
C SER A 147 27.12 -27.84 -14.49
N GLY A 148 25.85 -27.48 -14.71
CA GLY A 148 25.36 -26.10 -14.78
C GLY A 148 24.19 -25.96 -15.76
N TYR A 149 23.87 -24.72 -16.11
CA TYR A 149 22.89 -24.39 -17.14
C TYR A 149 23.59 -23.82 -18.39
N VAL A 150 22.94 -23.95 -19.55
CA VAL A 150 23.43 -23.39 -20.82
C VAL A 150 23.55 -21.87 -20.72
N LEU A 151 22.57 -21.23 -20.09
CA LEU A 151 22.63 -19.82 -19.73
C LEU A 151 23.39 -19.64 -18.40
N PRO A 152 24.59 -19.07 -18.40
CA PRO A 152 25.40 -18.97 -17.20
C PRO A 152 24.87 -17.90 -16.24
N SER A 153 24.80 -18.25 -14.95
CA SER A 153 24.48 -17.31 -13.87
C SER A 153 23.22 -16.49 -14.13
N SER A 154 22.14 -17.12 -14.61
CA SER A 154 20.86 -16.45 -14.86
C SER A 154 19.67 -17.28 -14.38
N PHE A 155 19.90 -18.20 -13.45
CA PHE A 155 18.88 -19.13 -12.97
C PHE A 155 17.66 -18.39 -12.40
N GLN A 156 17.88 -17.32 -11.64
CA GLN A 156 16.80 -16.56 -10.99
C GLN A 156 15.87 -15.94 -12.03
N SER A 157 16.43 -15.23 -13.02
CA SER A 157 15.65 -14.63 -14.10
C SER A 157 15.02 -15.69 -15.00
N SER A 158 15.72 -16.77 -15.35
CA SER A 158 15.16 -17.90 -16.10
C SER A 158 13.93 -18.50 -15.42
N TYR A 159 14.01 -18.70 -14.11
CA TYR A 159 12.90 -19.25 -13.32
C TYR A 159 11.69 -18.31 -13.30
N SER A 160 11.92 -17.01 -13.12
CA SER A 160 10.85 -15.99 -13.14
C SER A 160 10.16 -15.91 -14.51
N MET A 161 10.93 -15.89 -15.60
CA MET A 161 10.41 -15.87 -16.97
C MET A 161 9.52 -17.07 -17.25
N ASN A 162 9.96 -18.29 -16.88
CA ASN A 162 9.16 -19.48 -17.10
C ASN A 162 7.95 -19.58 -16.17
N SER A 163 8.03 -19.02 -14.96
CA SER A 163 6.90 -19.02 -14.04
C SER A 163 5.77 -18.11 -14.53
N TYR A 164 6.09 -16.99 -15.18
CA TYR A 164 5.12 -15.96 -15.59
C TYR A 164 4.73 -16.01 -17.06
N LEU A 165 5.65 -16.37 -17.96
CA LEU A 165 5.51 -16.18 -19.41
C LEU A 165 5.60 -17.48 -20.20
N SER A 166 5.58 -18.64 -19.53
CA SER A 166 5.53 -19.95 -20.16
C SER A 166 4.17 -20.59 -19.91
N SER A 167 3.47 -20.92 -21.00
CA SER A 167 2.17 -21.61 -20.96
C SER A 167 2.21 -22.97 -20.25
N TYR A 168 3.39 -23.60 -20.15
CA TYR A 168 3.59 -24.85 -19.39
C TYR A 168 3.25 -24.71 -17.90
N TYR A 169 3.56 -23.56 -17.29
CA TYR A 169 3.42 -23.36 -15.84
C TYR A 169 2.18 -22.57 -15.44
N THR A 170 1.71 -21.66 -16.29
CA THR A 170 0.60 -20.74 -15.94
C THR A 170 -0.79 -21.36 -16.11
N GLY A 171 -0.93 -22.41 -16.92
CA GLY A 171 -2.23 -23.04 -17.22
C GLY A 171 -3.27 -22.08 -17.82
N GLN A 172 -2.85 -20.88 -18.24
CA GLN A 172 -3.72 -19.84 -18.77
C GLN A 172 -3.93 -19.96 -20.28
N SER A 173 -5.15 -19.59 -20.67
CA SER A 173 -5.70 -19.50 -22.02
C SER A 173 -4.98 -18.46 -22.89
N GLU A 174 -5.27 -18.50 -24.19
CA GLU A 174 -4.81 -17.68 -25.34
C GLU A 174 -4.70 -16.13 -25.17
N ASP A 175 -4.88 -15.57 -23.97
CA ASP A 175 -4.86 -14.13 -23.65
C ASP A 175 -3.51 -13.62 -23.06
N SER A 176 -2.50 -14.46 -22.81
CA SER A 176 -1.16 -13.95 -22.50
C SER A 176 -0.56 -13.31 -23.75
N ILE A 177 -0.20 -12.02 -23.66
CA ILE A 177 0.43 -11.28 -24.78
C ILE A 177 1.80 -11.89 -25.16
N VAL A 178 2.47 -12.57 -24.23
CA VAL A 178 3.78 -13.21 -24.43
C VAL A 178 3.73 -14.67 -23.97
N ASP A 179 4.14 -15.60 -24.84
CA ASP A 179 4.35 -17.02 -24.52
C ASP A 179 5.72 -17.47 -25.03
N LEU A 180 6.63 -17.76 -24.12
CA LEU A 180 8.01 -18.16 -24.43
C LEU A 180 8.14 -19.62 -24.92
N ASN A 181 7.09 -20.45 -24.80
CA ASN A 181 6.99 -21.74 -25.50
C ASN A 181 6.22 -21.63 -26.82
N GLY A 182 5.66 -20.46 -27.13
CA GLY A 182 4.86 -20.24 -28.32
C GLY A 182 5.73 -20.14 -29.58
N ASN A 183 5.07 -20.03 -30.73
CA ASN A 183 5.74 -19.88 -32.03
C ASN A 183 6.16 -18.44 -32.35
N GLN A 184 5.83 -17.47 -31.48
CA GLN A 184 6.14 -16.06 -31.69
C GLN A 184 7.64 -15.82 -31.46
N LEU A 185 8.25 -15.00 -32.33
CA LEU A 185 9.68 -14.71 -32.26
C LEU A 185 9.99 -13.62 -31.24
N TYR A 186 10.96 -13.86 -30.37
CA TYR A 186 11.38 -12.88 -29.35
C TYR A 186 12.90 -12.70 -29.23
N THR A 187 13.27 -11.55 -28.68
CA THR A 187 14.61 -11.28 -28.12
C THR A 187 14.43 -10.97 -26.64
N VAL A 188 15.11 -11.72 -25.77
CA VAL A 188 15.05 -11.55 -24.31
C VAL A 188 16.38 -11.02 -23.80
N PHE A 189 16.34 -9.89 -23.09
CA PHE A 189 17.48 -9.35 -22.35
C PHE A 189 17.41 -9.84 -20.91
N LEU A 190 18.01 -11.00 -20.65
CA LEU A 190 17.90 -11.73 -19.40
C LEU A 190 18.94 -11.25 -18.39
N SER A 191 18.49 -10.72 -17.26
CA SER A 191 19.39 -10.35 -16.17
C SER A 191 20.11 -11.55 -15.59
N ASN A 192 21.36 -11.34 -15.19
CA ASN A 192 22.13 -12.34 -14.46
C ASN A 192 21.74 -12.38 -12.97
N ASP A 193 22.13 -13.45 -12.28
CA ASP A 193 21.84 -13.69 -10.87
C ASP A 193 22.42 -12.59 -9.99
N ALA A 194 23.57 -12.00 -10.35
CA ALA A 194 24.18 -10.92 -9.60
C ALA A 194 23.35 -9.62 -9.65
N ALA A 195 22.68 -9.34 -10.77
CA ALA A 195 21.76 -8.22 -10.92
C ALA A 195 20.52 -8.40 -10.04
N VAL A 196 19.96 -9.61 -10.01
CA VAL A 196 18.81 -9.94 -9.14
C VAL A 196 19.21 -9.88 -7.67
N ASP A 197 20.40 -10.39 -7.33
CA ASP A 197 20.94 -10.31 -5.97
C ASP A 197 21.18 -8.85 -5.52
N ALA A 198 21.51 -7.95 -6.45
CA ALA A 198 21.69 -6.52 -6.17
C ALA A 198 20.36 -5.85 -5.76
N ILE A 199 19.26 -6.18 -6.43
CA ILE A 199 17.91 -5.76 -6.00
C ILE A 199 17.67 -6.23 -4.56
N ARG A 200 17.90 -7.53 -4.29
CA ARG A 200 17.68 -8.07 -2.94
C ARG A 200 18.49 -7.34 -1.88
N ALA A 201 19.74 -7.00 -2.18
CA ALA A 201 20.61 -6.27 -1.27
C ALA A 201 20.12 -4.84 -0.99
N GLU A 202 19.48 -4.19 -1.97
CA GLU A 202 18.92 -2.83 -1.83
C GLU A 202 17.75 -2.79 -0.85
N PHE A 203 16.91 -3.82 -0.83
CA PHE A 203 15.82 -3.95 0.15
C PHE A 203 16.31 -4.17 1.59
N GLY A 204 17.57 -4.55 1.79
CA GLY A 204 18.21 -4.60 3.12
C GLY A 204 17.68 -5.67 4.09
N ASP A 205 16.76 -6.54 3.66
CA ASP A 205 16.20 -7.61 4.49
C ASP A 205 17.02 -8.91 4.34
N PRO A 206 17.73 -9.35 5.39
CA PRO A 206 18.55 -10.56 5.33
C PRO A 206 17.71 -11.86 5.24
N GLU A 207 16.40 -11.79 5.50
CA GLU A 207 15.50 -12.95 5.42
C GLU A 207 14.85 -13.11 4.03
N MET A 208 15.01 -12.12 3.14
CA MET A 208 14.40 -12.17 1.81
C MET A 208 15.07 -13.23 0.93
N SER A 209 14.26 -14.15 0.40
CA SER A 209 14.69 -15.17 -0.54
C SER A 209 14.51 -14.71 -1.99
N GLN A 210 15.17 -15.39 -2.93
CA GLN A 210 14.94 -15.14 -4.37
C GLN A 210 13.50 -15.45 -4.81
N PHE A 211 12.82 -16.35 -4.10
CA PHE A 211 11.44 -16.72 -4.42
C PHE A 211 10.46 -15.65 -3.94
N ASP A 212 10.86 -14.84 -2.96
CA ASP A 212 10.05 -13.75 -2.43
C ASP A 212 9.97 -12.59 -3.45
N LEU A 213 10.99 -12.45 -4.30
CA LEU A 213 10.97 -11.50 -5.42
C LEU A 213 9.90 -11.86 -6.46
N LEU A 214 9.39 -13.10 -6.46
CA LEU A 214 8.50 -13.57 -7.52
C LEU A 214 7.13 -12.95 -7.51
N GLY A 215 6.59 -12.42 -6.41
CA GLY A 215 5.31 -11.68 -6.48
C GLY A 215 5.40 -10.26 -6.00
N PHE A 216 6.51 -9.64 -6.39
CA PHE A 216 6.48 -8.23 -6.71
C PHE A 216 5.34 -7.95 -7.69
N ILE A 217 4.43 -7.04 -7.32
CA ILE A 217 3.23 -6.73 -8.11
C ILE A 217 3.56 -6.29 -9.53
N ASP A 218 4.70 -5.60 -9.69
CA ASP A 218 5.17 -5.06 -10.96
C ASP A 218 6.14 -6.01 -11.70
N LEU A 219 6.43 -7.20 -11.15
CA LEU A 219 7.32 -8.16 -11.82
C LEU A 219 6.83 -8.53 -13.23
N PRO A 220 5.54 -8.84 -13.48
CA PRO A 220 5.07 -9.13 -14.84
C PRO A 220 5.33 -7.99 -15.84
N ALA A 221 5.23 -6.74 -15.39
CA ALA A 221 5.54 -5.56 -16.19
C ALA A 221 7.04 -5.47 -16.50
N ALA A 222 7.88 -5.63 -15.47
CA ALA A 222 9.34 -5.63 -15.62
C ALA A 222 9.84 -6.76 -16.52
N LEU A 223 9.30 -7.98 -16.40
CA LEU A 223 9.65 -9.10 -17.28
C LEU A 223 9.31 -8.77 -18.75
N ARG A 224 8.11 -8.23 -19.02
CA ARG A 224 7.72 -7.83 -20.39
C ARG A 224 8.58 -6.71 -20.96
N TYR A 225 9.09 -5.81 -20.12
CA TYR A 225 10.00 -4.75 -20.54
C TYR A 225 11.36 -5.30 -21.02
N SER A 226 11.79 -6.45 -20.51
CA SER A 226 13.02 -7.10 -20.98
C SER A 226 12.87 -7.92 -22.26
N ILE A 227 11.68 -7.93 -22.87
CA ILE A 227 11.35 -8.75 -24.05
C ILE A 227 10.96 -7.85 -25.22
N VAL A 228 11.55 -8.12 -26.37
CA VAL A 228 11.29 -7.42 -27.64
C VAL A 228 10.76 -8.43 -28.66
N GLU A 229 9.77 -8.05 -29.46
CA GLU A 229 9.29 -8.89 -30.56
C GLU A 229 10.29 -8.92 -31.73
N GLY A 230 10.56 -10.12 -32.25
CA GLY A 230 11.53 -10.36 -33.31
C GLY A 230 12.88 -10.84 -32.78
N VAL A 231 13.74 -11.27 -33.70
CA VAL A 231 15.07 -11.82 -33.39
C VAL A 231 16.12 -10.77 -33.74
N TYR A 232 16.80 -10.25 -32.72
CA TYR A 232 17.90 -9.31 -32.85
C TYR A 232 19.16 -9.96 -32.29
N MET A 233 20.02 -10.44 -33.17
CA MET A 233 21.34 -10.94 -32.77
C MET A 233 22.23 -9.75 -32.38
N ALA A 234 23.34 -10.01 -31.68
CA ALA A 234 24.28 -8.98 -31.26
C ALA A 234 24.77 -8.09 -32.42
N GLU A 235 24.94 -8.67 -33.61
CA GLU A 235 25.30 -7.97 -34.84
C GLU A 235 24.19 -7.08 -35.42
N ASP A 236 22.93 -7.31 -35.04
CA ASP A 236 21.78 -6.50 -35.46
C ASP A 236 21.59 -5.26 -34.56
N LEU A 237 22.16 -5.30 -33.35
CA LEU A 237 22.05 -4.25 -32.33
C LEU A 237 22.99 -3.08 -32.65
N GLN A 238 22.41 -1.92 -32.94
CA GLN A 238 23.13 -0.72 -33.37
C GLN A 238 23.06 0.39 -32.31
N ASN A 239 24.16 1.11 -32.11
CA ASN A 239 24.19 2.25 -31.20
C ASN A 239 23.14 3.32 -31.59
N GLY A 240 22.28 3.67 -30.64
CA GLY A 240 21.15 4.58 -30.82
C GLY A 240 19.86 3.93 -31.32
N GLN A 241 19.83 2.60 -31.48
CA GLN A 241 18.61 1.87 -31.85
C GLN A 241 17.63 1.84 -30.67
N LEU A 242 16.35 2.05 -30.98
CA LEU A 242 15.25 1.87 -30.05
C LEU A 242 14.54 0.57 -30.37
N LEU A 243 14.32 -0.26 -29.36
CA LEU A 243 13.66 -1.56 -29.47
C LEU A 243 12.34 -1.54 -28.70
N PRO A 244 11.19 -1.59 -29.39
CA PRO A 244 9.89 -1.62 -28.73
C PRO A 244 9.70 -2.91 -27.94
N THR A 245 9.53 -2.78 -26.63
CA THR A 245 9.33 -3.92 -25.74
C THR A 245 7.89 -4.42 -25.82
N THR A 246 7.67 -5.65 -25.36
CA THR A 246 6.32 -6.19 -25.20
C THR A 246 5.53 -5.50 -24.09
N TYR A 247 6.17 -4.70 -23.23
CA TYR A 247 5.50 -3.80 -22.28
C TYR A 247 4.95 -2.52 -22.97
N GLY A 248 5.60 -2.07 -24.04
CA GLY A 248 5.18 -0.92 -24.85
C GLY A 248 6.09 0.32 -24.76
N GLN A 249 7.11 0.29 -23.90
CA GLN A 249 8.21 1.28 -23.89
C GLN A 249 9.40 0.77 -24.72
N ASP A 250 10.27 1.67 -25.16
CA ASP A 250 11.44 1.32 -25.98
C ASP A 250 12.69 1.13 -25.10
N LEU A 251 13.44 0.06 -25.34
CA LEU A 251 14.82 -0.08 -24.84
C LEU A 251 15.80 0.66 -25.76
N LEU A 252 16.70 1.44 -25.18
CA LEU A 252 17.77 2.11 -25.91
C LEU A 252 19.02 1.22 -26.00
N VAL A 253 19.36 0.79 -27.20
CA VAL A 253 20.65 0.18 -27.47
C VAL A 253 21.72 1.27 -27.55
N SER A 254 22.77 1.14 -26.77
CA SER A 254 23.91 2.08 -26.80
C SER A 254 25.25 1.37 -26.73
N GLU A 255 26.32 2.09 -27.07
CA GLU A 255 27.69 1.60 -26.91
C GLU A 255 28.48 2.58 -26.04
N SER A 256 28.95 2.10 -24.88
CA SER A 256 29.75 2.89 -23.94
C SER A 256 31.05 2.17 -23.63
N ASN A 257 32.19 2.84 -23.81
CA ASN A 257 33.53 2.26 -23.63
C ASN A 257 33.79 0.97 -24.43
N GLY A 258 33.12 0.81 -25.59
CA GLY A 258 33.21 -0.39 -26.43
C GLY A 258 32.40 -1.58 -25.91
N LEU A 259 31.52 -1.36 -24.93
CA LEU A 259 30.58 -2.35 -24.43
C LEU A 259 29.19 -2.05 -24.97
N LEU A 260 28.51 -3.08 -25.48
CA LEU A 260 27.12 -3.01 -25.89
C LEU A 260 26.24 -2.93 -24.65
N MET A 261 25.30 -1.97 -24.64
CA MET A 261 24.38 -1.72 -23.55
C MET A 261 22.96 -1.66 -24.06
N VAL A 262 22.03 -2.00 -23.18
CA VAL A 262 20.59 -1.83 -23.36
C VAL A 262 20.09 -1.07 -22.15
N ASP A 263 19.56 0.12 -22.38
CA ASP A 263 19.43 1.20 -21.40
C ASP A 263 20.75 1.41 -20.64
N ASP A 264 20.76 1.14 -19.33
CA ASP A 264 21.93 1.28 -18.46
C ASP A 264 22.56 -0.08 -18.09
N ALA A 265 22.08 -1.18 -18.66
CA ALA A 265 22.57 -2.54 -18.47
C ALA A 265 23.60 -2.93 -19.54
N THR A 266 24.72 -3.51 -19.13
CA THR A 266 25.73 -4.05 -20.04
C THR A 266 25.32 -5.43 -20.52
N VAL A 267 25.41 -5.67 -21.82
CA VAL A 267 25.25 -7.02 -22.38
C VAL A 267 26.56 -7.80 -22.20
N ILE A 268 26.53 -8.82 -21.35
CA ILE A 268 27.73 -9.58 -20.94
C ILE A 268 27.90 -10.91 -21.70
N SER A 269 26.80 -11.48 -22.19
CA SER A 269 26.80 -12.66 -23.07
C SER A 269 25.70 -12.52 -24.11
N THR A 270 25.91 -13.03 -25.32
CA THR A 270 25.02 -12.78 -26.45
C THR A 270 24.72 -14.05 -27.25
N ASN A 271 23.65 -13.99 -28.05
CA ASN A 271 23.34 -14.96 -29.10
C ASN A 271 23.11 -16.41 -28.59
N TYR A 272 22.40 -16.58 -27.47
CA TYR A 272 21.85 -17.90 -27.11
C TYR A 272 20.56 -18.12 -27.88
N VAL A 273 20.54 -19.09 -28.78
CA VAL A 273 19.50 -19.23 -29.80
C VAL A 273 18.54 -20.37 -29.46
N ALA A 274 17.26 -20.12 -29.71
CA ALA A 274 16.17 -21.08 -29.73
C ALA A 274 15.40 -20.94 -31.05
N ASP A 275 14.54 -21.90 -31.39
CA ASP A 275 13.74 -21.87 -32.63
C ASP A 275 12.81 -20.65 -32.69
N ASN A 276 12.33 -20.19 -31.54
CA ASN A 276 11.46 -19.02 -31.40
C ASN A 276 12.20 -17.76 -30.90
N GLY A 277 13.54 -17.71 -30.93
CA GLY A 277 14.25 -16.45 -30.76
C GLY A 277 15.65 -16.51 -30.14
N VAL A 278 16.03 -15.44 -29.46
CA VAL A 278 17.39 -15.26 -28.91
C VAL A 278 17.37 -14.65 -27.52
N VAL A 279 18.30 -15.09 -26.67
CA VAL A 279 18.54 -14.56 -25.33
C VAL A 279 19.93 -13.91 -25.28
N HIS A 280 20.00 -12.70 -24.72
CA HIS A 280 21.23 -12.01 -24.35
C HIS A 280 21.24 -11.82 -22.83
N ILE A 281 22.38 -12.05 -22.19
CA ILE A 281 22.52 -11.88 -20.74
C ILE A 281 23.03 -10.48 -20.44
N ILE A 282 22.38 -9.80 -19.50
CA ILE A 282 22.70 -8.44 -19.05
C ILE A 282 23.10 -8.41 -17.57
N ASP A 283 23.90 -7.43 -17.18
CA ASP A 283 24.42 -7.28 -15.81
C ASP A 283 23.59 -6.42 -14.86
N LYS A 284 22.40 -5.99 -15.29
CA LYS A 284 21.42 -5.27 -14.49
C LYS A 284 20.01 -5.73 -14.81
N THR A 285 19.08 -5.45 -13.89
CA THR A 285 17.66 -5.59 -14.11
C THR A 285 17.11 -4.40 -14.88
N LEU A 286 16.13 -4.67 -15.74
CA LEU A 286 15.43 -3.66 -16.52
C LEU A 286 14.03 -3.49 -15.96
N ALA A 287 13.59 -2.24 -15.85
CA ALA A 287 12.24 -1.90 -15.43
C ALA A 287 11.75 -0.68 -16.23
N PRO A 288 10.47 -0.63 -16.61
CA PRO A 288 9.86 0.55 -17.18
C PRO A 288 10.01 1.77 -16.27
N SER A 289 10.17 2.94 -16.88
CA SER A 289 10.40 4.21 -16.17
C SER A 289 9.18 4.76 -15.40
N ASP A 290 7.99 4.21 -15.66
CA ASP A 290 6.70 4.57 -15.04
C ASP A 290 6.31 3.65 -13.88
N LEU A 291 7.10 2.63 -13.57
CA LEU A 291 6.89 1.84 -12.36
C LEU A 291 7.32 2.62 -11.11
N PRO A 292 6.56 2.49 -10.00
CA PRO A 292 6.91 3.14 -8.75
C PRO A 292 8.20 2.55 -8.14
N ALA A 293 9.09 3.43 -7.66
CA ALA A 293 10.37 3.04 -7.07
C ALA A 293 10.40 3.06 -5.54
N ILE A 294 9.34 3.60 -4.90
CA ILE A 294 9.27 3.82 -3.46
C ILE A 294 8.08 3.07 -2.85
N SER A 295 8.15 2.76 -1.56
CA SER A 295 7.06 2.09 -0.83
C SER A 295 5.98 3.08 -0.38
N VAL A 296 4.83 2.57 0.06
CA VAL A 296 3.80 3.40 0.70
C VAL A 296 4.33 4.07 1.97
N TRP A 297 5.27 3.44 2.69
CA TRP A 297 5.97 4.06 3.82
C TRP A 297 6.85 5.23 3.36
N ASP A 298 7.68 5.04 2.34
CA ASP A 298 8.59 6.08 1.87
C ASP A 298 7.81 7.29 1.31
N ILE A 299 6.63 7.07 0.70
CA ILE A 299 5.72 8.17 0.31
C ILE A 299 5.28 9.01 1.51
N ILE A 300 4.98 8.38 2.65
CA ILE A 300 4.57 9.07 3.88
C ILE A 300 5.76 9.79 4.51
N GLU A 301 6.90 9.09 4.65
CA GLU A 301 8.16 9.63 5.22
C GLU A 301 8.71 10.83 4.43
N ASP A 302 8.60 10.83 3.10
CA ASP A 302 9.09 11.92 2.25
C ASP A 302 8.09 13.11 2.15
N SER A 303 6.89 13.02 2.75
CA SER A 303 5.85 14.04 2.58
C SER A 303 5.84 15.07 3.72
N GLU A 304 6.13 16.33 3.40
CA GLU A 304 6.07 17.50 4.32
C GLU A 304 4.66 17.86 4.86
N ASP A 305 3.61 17.11 4.47
CA ASP A 305 2.23 17.32 4.93
C ASP A 305 1.73 16.15 5.81
N HIS A 306 2.59 15.17 6.14
CA HIS A 306 2.22 13.91 6.81
C HIS A 306 3.15 13.52 7.97
N GLN A 307 3.82 14.48 8.60
CA GLN A 307 4.76 14.25 9.72
C GLN A 307 4.06 13.53 10.88
N PHE A 308 2.82 13.91 11.20
CA PHE A 308 2.05 13.26 12.24
C PHE A 308 1.76 11.79 11.89
N LEU A 309 1.37 11.53 10.64
CA LEU A 309 1.08 10.17 10.19
C LEU A 309 2.34 9.31 10.19
N GLU A 310 3.49 9.86 9.79
CA GLU A 310 4.81 9.23 9.87
C GLU A 310 5.12 8.78 11.30
N ASP A 311 5.00 9.69 12.27
CA ASP A 311 5.23 9.43 13.68
C ASP A 311 4.24 8.38 14.22
N ALA A 312 2.94 8.55 13.92
CA ALA A 312 1.90 7.65 14.36
C ALA A 312 2.11 6.21 13.85
N VAL A 313 2.44 6.05 12.56
CA VAL A 313 2.77 4.75 11.95
C VAL A 313 4.03 4.13 12.56
N THR A 314 5.01 4.94 12.94
CA THR A 314 6.23 4.49 13.60
C THR A 314 5.95 4.00 15.02
N VAL A 315 5.27 4.81 15.83
CA VAL A 315 4.93 4.52 17.24
C VAL A 315 4.04 3.28 17.37
N THR A 316 3.07 3.12 16.47
CA THR A 316 2.15 1.98 16.44
C THR A 316 2.76 0.70 15.85
N GLY A 317 3.97 0.78 15.30
CA GLY A 317 4.69 -0.37 14.73
C GLY A 317 4.28 -0.76 13.31
N PHE A 318 3.45 0.03 12.63
CA PHE A 318 3.03 -0.21 11.24
C PHE A 318 4.13 0.09 10.21
N LYS A 319 5.19 0.85 10.56
CA LYS A 319 6.31 1.17 9.64
C LYS A 319 6.87 -0.03 8.90
N THR A 320 7.19 -1.11 9.62
CA THR A 320 7.77 -2.32 9.01
C THR A 320 6.78 -2.99 8.05
N LEU A 321 5.49 -2.98 8.39
CA LEU A 321 4.44 -3.54 7.55
C LEU A 321 4.29 -2.75 6.25
N LEU A 322 4.23 -1.42 6.34
CA LEU A 322 4.01 -0.52 5.21
C LEU A 322 5.24 -0.30 4.32
N ARG A 323 6.45 -0.59 4.83
CA ARG A 323 7.67 -0.54 4.03
C ARG A 323 7.91 -1.82 3.23
N LYS A 324 7.54 -2.97 3.78
CA LYS A 324 7.77 -4.27 3.14
C LYS A 324 6.80 -4.48 1.98
N GLN A 325 7.30 -5.12 0.92
CA GLN A 325 6.43 -5.64 -0.12
C GLN A 325 5.77 -6.92 0.36
N SER A 326 4.49 -7.09 0.03
CA SER A 326 3.82 -8.37 0.20
C SER A 326 4.59 -9.44 -0.55
N GLU A 327 4.83 -10.56 0.12
CA GLU A 327 5.57 -11.78 -0.29
C GLU A 327 6.90 -12.06 0.41
N ILE A 328 7.30 -11.20 1.33
CA ILE A 328 8.46 -11.44 2.19
C ILE A 328 8.00 -12.17 3.45
N VAL A 329 7.97 -13.52 3.45
CA VAL A 329 8.61 -14.38 4.48
C VAL A 329 8.53 -15.84 3.97
N GLY A 330 9.70 -16.49 3.87
CA GLY A 330 9.76 -17.95 3.75
C GLY A 330 8.80 -18.64 4.73
N ASN A 331 7.95 -19.52 4.18
CA ASN A 331 7.17 -20.52 4.92
C ASN A 331 5.97 -20.00 5.75
N SER A 332 5.59 -18.71 5.72
CA SER A 332 4.37 -18.23 6.37
C SER A 332 3.17 -18.30 5.41
N GLU A 333 2.07 -18.92 5.81
CA GLU A 333 0.88 -19.15 4.97
C GLU A 333 0.08 -17.89 4.60
N ASN A 334 0.56 -16.66 4.83
CA ASN A 334 -0.17 -15.47 4.40
C ASN A 334 0.74 -14.23 4.23
N PRO A 335 1.22 -13.91 3.02
CA PRO A 335 1.91 -12.65 2.76
C PRO A 335 0.98 -11.45 3.01
N LYS A 336 1.51 -10.38 3.62
CA LYS A 336 0.76 -9.17 3.98
C LYS A 336 0.90 -8.09 2.93
N GLY A 337 -0.20 -7.49 2.51
CA GLY A 337 -0.27 -6.49 1.43
C GLY A 337 -0.63 -7.13 0.08
N PRO A 338 -0.62 -6.36 -1.03
CA PRO A 338 -0.24 -4.95 -1.14
C PRO A 338 -1.20 -4.03 -0.37
N PHE A 339 -0.82 -2.77 -0.17
CA PHE A 339 -1.56 -1.85 0.70
C PHE A 339 -2.29 -0.74 -0.05
N THR A 340 -3.38 -0.25 0.55
CA THR A 340 -3.94 1.07 0.26
C THR A 340 -3.89 1.87 1.56
N VAL A 341 -3.24 3.03 1.55
CA VAL A 341 -3.22 3.94 2.70
C VAL A 341 -4.02 5.18 2.34
N PHE A 342 -5.08 5.46 3.10
CA PHE A 342 -5.72 6.77 3.06
C PHE A 342 -4.98 7.68 4.03
N ALA A 343 -4.11 8.55 3.55
CA ALA A 343 -3.19 9.33 4.36
C ALA A 343 -3.81 10.70 4.73
N PRO A 344 -4.21 10.94 6.00
CA PRO A 344 -4.65 12.24 6.43
C PRO A 344 -3.47 13.18 6.57
N THR A 345 -3.63 14.42 6.10
CA THR A 345 -2.64 15.48 6.31
C THR A 345 -2.46 15.84 7.79
N ASP A 346 -1.37 16.51 8.13
CA ASP A 346 -1.12 17.03 9.48
C ASP A 346 -2.23 17.98 9.95
N GLN A 347 -2.78 18.78 9.03
CA GLN A 347 -3.93 19.63 9.32
C GLN A 347 -5.18 18.81 9.68
N ALA A 348 -5.38 17.66 9.03
CA ALA A 348 -6.49 16.75 9.33
C ALA A 348 -6.36 16.17 10.75
N PHE A 349 -5.15 15.74 11.15
CA PHE A 349 -4.88 15.25 12.50
C PHE A 349 -5.00 16.36 13.56
N GLN A 350 -4.57 17.58 13.25
CA GLN A 350 -4.73 18.73 14.15
C GLN A 350 -6.21 19.03 14.40
N ALA A 351 -7.02 19.09 13.34
CA ALA A 351 -8.47 19.31 13.45
C ALA A 351 -9.15 18.17 14.22
N PHE A 352 -8.74 16.92 13.98
CA PHE A 352 -9.24 15.75 14.70
C PHE A 352 -8.91 15.81 16.20
N ALA A 353 -7.67 16.13 16.56
CA ALA A 353 -7.24 16.29 17.95
C ALA A 353 -8.04 17.40 18.67
N GLN A 354 -8.19 18.56 18.03
CA GLN A 354 -8.99 19.66 18.57
C GLN A 354 -10.45 19.27 18.79
N ALA A 355 -11.06 18.57 17.83
CA ALA A 355 -12.44 18.09 17.94
C ALA A 355 -12.60 17.02 19.05
N ALA A 356 -11.55 16.25 19.32
CA ALA A 356 -11.47 15.29 20.42
C ALA A 356 -11.19 15.96 21.78
N GLY A 357 -10.91 17.26 21.81
CA GLY A 357 -10.51 17.97 23.03
C GLY A 357 -9.13 17.58 23.54
N THR A 358 -8.26 17.10 22.65
CA THR A 358 -6.89 16.66 22.95
C THR A 358 -5.87 17.42 22.09
N SER A 359 -4.59 17.17 22.33
CA SER A 359 -3.50 17.62 21.47
C SER A 359 -3.03 16.54 20.51
N THR A 360 -2.29 16.92 19.48
CA THR A 360 -1.61 15.97 18.59
C THR A 360 -0.58 15.13 19.36
N ILE A 361 0.20 15.72 20.27
CA ILE A 361 1.18 14.97 21.07
C ILE A 361 0.51 13.94 22.02
N ASP A 362 -0.62 14.31 22.63
CA ASP A 362 -1.40 13.38 23.47
C ASP A 362 -2.08 12.32 22.61
N LEU A 363 -2.50 12.69 21.40
CA LEU A 363 -3.02 11.73 20.42
C LEU A 363 -1.96 10.71 20.01
N LEU A 364 -0.69 11.12 19.81
CA LEU A 364 0.44 10.20 19.57
C LEU A 364 0.72 9.26 20.75
N SER A 365 0.22 9.59 21.94
CA SER A 365 0.33 8.75 23.14
C SER A 365 -1.00 8.08 23.50
N ALA A 366 -2.06 8.29 22.72
CA ALA A 366 -3.38 7.78 23.02
C ALA A 366 -3.45 6.27 22.86
N SER A 367 -4.16 5.60 23.76
CA SER A 367 -4.40 4.16 23.69
C SER A 367 -5.17 3.76 22.42
N SER A 368 -5.93 4.67 21.83
CA SER A 368 -6.65 4.49 20.56
C SER A 368 -5.80 4.72 19.31
N LEU A 369 -4.55 5.19 19.43
CA LEU A 369 -3.73 5.55 18.26
C LEU A 369 -3.54 4.39 17.29
N SER A 370 -3.36 3.16 17.80
CA SER A 370 -3.21 1.98 16.95
C SER A 370 -4.46 1.70 16.10
N ASP A 371 -5.65 1.91 16.66
CA ASP A 371 -6.91 1.73 15.94
C ASP A 371 -7.13 2.88 14.96
N ILE A 372 -6.76 4.11 15.34
CA ILE A 372 -6.79 5.29 14.46
C ILE A 372 -5.87 5.09 13.26
N VAL A 373 -4.61 4.67 13.45
CA VAL A 373 -3.71 4.39 12.31
C VAL A 373 -4.23 3.20 11.49
N GLY A 374 -4.72 2.16 12.17
CA GLY A 374 -5.31 0.99 11.53
C GLY A 374 -6.56 1.31 10.69
N SER A 375 -7.29 2.38 10.99
CA SER A 375 -8.48 2.76 10.24
C SER A 375 -8.17 3.25 8.82
N HIS A 376 -6.92 3.67 8.59
CA HIS A 376 -6.42 4.25 7.35
C HIS A 376 -5.74 3.24 6.42
N ILE A 377 -5.48 2.02 6.88
CA ILE A 377 -4.71 1.02 6.13
C ILE A 377 -5.63 -0.10 5.68
N ILE A 378 -5.53 -0.50 4.41
CA ILE A 378 -6.23 -1.64 3.82
C ILE A 378 -5.21 -2.62 3.23
N GLU A 379 -5.42 -3.93 3.47
CA GLU A 379 -4.59 -5.02 2.93
C GLU A 379 -5.05 -5.44 1.52
N SER A 380 -5.11 -4.48 0.61
CA SER A 380 -5.23 -4.70 -0.86
C SER A 380 -4.87 -3.41 -1.58
N ARG A 381 -4.43 -3.51 -2.84
CA ARG A 381 -4.17 -2.33 -3.69
C ARG A 381 -5.45 -1.92 -4.42
N ASN A 382 -5.95 -0.72 -4.14
CA ASN A 382 -7.19 -0.20 -4.69
C ASN A 382 -6.93 1.13 -5.38
N LEU A 383 -6.72 1.10 -6.70
CA LEU A 383 -6.67 2.31 -7.52
C LEU A 383 -8.08 2.87 -7.71
N ILE A 384 -8.21 4.18 -7.88
CA ILE A 384 -9.53 4.80 -8.11
C ILE A 384 -10.21 4.23 -9.35
N ALA A 385 -9.44 3.90 -10.40
CA ALA A 385 -9.96 3.28 -11.61
C ALA A 385 -10.58 1.88 -11.39
N ASP A 386 -10.14 1.17 -10.34
CA ASP A 386 -10.58 -0.19 -10.00
C ASP A 386 -11.75 -0.18 -8.99
N ILE A 387 -12.02 0.97 -8.36
CA ILE A 387 -13.08 1.14 -7.37
C ILE A 387 -14.39 1.56 -8.05
N SER A 388 -15.49 0.91 -7.68
CA SER A 388 -16.84 1.29 -8.09
C SER A 388 -17.58 2.04 -6.99
N ASN A 389 -18.54 2.88 -7.37
CA ASN A 389 -19.38 3.56 -6.38
C ASN A 389 -20.12 2.55 -5.49
N GLY A 390 -20.00 2.71 -4.16
CA GLY A 390 -20.56 1.82 -3.16
C GLY A 390 -19.68 0.64 -2.74
N THR A 391 -18.45 0.52 -3.29
CA THR A 391 -17.48 -0.48 -2.84
C THR A 391 -17.24 -0.36 -1.33
N GLN A 392 -17.09 -1.51 -0.65
CA GLN A 392 -16.73 -1.60 0.76
C GLN A 392 -15.32 -2.19 0.86
N LEU A 393 -14.42 -1.51 1.56
CA LEU A 393 -13.05 -1.95 1.79
C LEU A 393 -12.84 -2.17 3.28
N GLN A 394 -12.34 -3.35 3.68
CA GLN A 394 -12.06 -3.61 5.09
C GLN A 394 -10.67 -3.07 5.46
N ASN A 395 -10.59 -2.25 6.51
CA ASN A 395 -9.33 -1.71 7.02
C ASN A 395 -8.70 -2.59 8.12
N TYR A 396 -7.50 -2.22 8.58
CA TYR A 396 -6.76 -2.94 9.62
C TYR A 396 -7.42 -2.86 11.01
N ALA A 397 -8.26 -1.84 11.26
CA ALA A 397 -9.13 -1.74 12.43
C ALA A 397 -10.38 -2.66 12.35
N ASN A 398 -10.53 -3.45 11.28
CA ASN A 398 -11.67 -4.34 10.99
C ASN A 398 -12.99 -3.63 10.67
N GLU A 399 -12.93 -2.36 10.32
CA GLU A 399 -14.07 -1.55 9.90
C GLU A 399 -14.27 -1.65 8.39
N ASN A 400 -15.50 -1.42 7.92
CA ASN A 400 -15.78 -1.37 6.49
C ASN A 400 -15.87 0.09 6.04
N LEU A 401 -14.92 0.51 5.22
CA LEU A 401 -14.86 1.82 4.60
C LEU A 401 -15.74 1.85 3.35
N GLN A 402 -16.67 2.80 3.27
CA GLN A 402 -17.56 3.00 2.14
C GLN A 402 -16.96 3.96 1.12
N MET A 403 -16.71 3.46 -0.09
CA MET A 403 -16.30 4.27 -1.22
C MET A 403 -17.51 4.90 -1.91
N THR A 404 -17.49 6.22 -2.10
CA THR A 404 -18.49 6.96 -2.87
C THR A 404 -17.82 7.66 -4.04
N ILE A 405 -18.28 7.38 -5.26
CA ILE A 405 -17.81 8.05 -6.49
C ILE A 405 -19.01 8.73 -7.12
N ASN A 406 -18.95 10.06 -7.26
CA ASN A 406 -20.03 10.87 -7.81
C ASN A 406 -19.46 12.02 -8.67
N SER A 407 -20.30 12.97 -9.07
CA SER A 407 -19.88 14.12 -9.88
C SER A 407 -19.05 15.16 -9.14
N GLU A 408 -19.04 15.12 -7.82
CA GLU A 408 -18.34 16.05 -6.94
C GLU A 408 -16.92 15.57 -6.64
N GLY A 409 -16.70 14.25 -6.58
CA GLY A 409 -15.38 13.69 -6.34
C GLY A 409 -15.41 12.20 -5.97
N VAL A 410 -14.34 11.77 -5.33
CA VAL A 410 -14.19 10.43 -4.75
C VAL A 410 -14.03 10.57 -3.24
N PHE A 411 -14.79 9.78 -2.50
CA PHE A 411 -14.87 9.87 -1.05
C PHE A 411 -14.74 8.49 -0.40
N VAL A 412 -14.15 8.47 0.78
CA VAL A 412 -14.07 7.31 1.68
C VAL A 412 -14.77 7.67 2.99
N ASN A 413 -15.82 6.95 3.37
CA ASN A 413 -16.68 7.28 4.52
C ASN A 413 -17.19 8.74 4.53
N GLY A 414 -17.32 9.36 3.36
CA GLY A 414 -17.75 10.76 3.23
C GLY A 414 -16.62 11.79 3.33
N VAL A 415 -15.39 11.36 3.63
CA VAL A 415 -14.17 12.19 3.55
C VAL A 415 -13.68 12.24 2.11
N GLU A 416 -13.34 13.44 1.62
CA GLU A 416 -12.88 13.63 0.25
C GLU A 416 -11.43 13.14 0.08
N ILE A 417 -11.17 12.43 -1.02
CA ILE A 417 -9.81 12.08 -1.42
C ILE A 417 -9.28 13.22 -2.30
N THR A 418 -8.36 14.00 -1.74
CA THR A 418 -7.82 15.22 -2.37
C THR A 418 -6.71 14.92 -3.37
N VAL A 419 -5.93 13.86 -3.14
CA VAL A 419 -4.94 13.33 -4.09
C VAL A 419 -5.15 11.84 -4.23
N THR A 420 -5.34 11.39 -5.47
CA THR A 420 -5.60 9.98 -5.79
C THR A 420 -4.38 9.32 -6.40
N ASP A 421 -4.22 8.02 -6.16
CA ASP A 421 -3.32 7.12 -6.91
C ASP A 421 -1.83 7.52 -6.83
N VAL A 422 -1.32 7.88 -5.64
CA VAL A 422 0.14 8.00 -5.44
C VAL A 422 0.72 6.59 -5.37
N LEU A 423 1.33 6.16 -6.47
CA LEU A 423 1.73 4.76 -6.67
C LEU A 423 2.99 4.40 -5.89
N ALA A 424 2.96 3.23 -5.25
CA ALA A 424 4.10 2.59 -4.59
C ALA A 424 4.32 1.17 -5.13
N TYR A 425 5.54 0.64 -5.05
CA TYR A 425 5.81 -0.74 -5.49
C TYR A 425 5.06 -1.80 -4.63
N ASN A 426 4.64 -1.43 -3.42
CA ASN A 426 3.90 -2.31 -2.51
C ASN A 426 2.46 -1.85 -2.24
N GLY A 427 1.93 -0.89 -3.02
CA GLY A 427 0.59 -0.38 -2.78
C GLY A 427 0.23 0.91 -3.49
N VAL A 428 -0.61 1.70 -2.82
CA VAL A 428 -1.05 3.02 -3.26
C VAL A 428 -1.38 3.88 -2.04
N VAL A 429 -1.09 5.18 -2.12
CA VAL A 429 -1.49 6.18 -1.14
C VAL A 429 -2.52 7.12 -1.77
N HIS A 430 -3.57 7.43 -1.01
CA HIS A 430 -4.60 8.41 -1.33
C HIS A 430 -4.62 9.46 -0.22
N VAL A 431 -4.41 10.73 -0.54
CA VAL A 431 -4.39 11.81 0.47
C VAL A 431 -5.82 12.23 0.80
N ILE A 432 -6.12 12.41 2.08
CA ILE A 432 -7.41 12.86 2.60
C ILE A 432 -7.23 14.03 3.57
N ASP A 433 -8.30 14.81 3.77
CA ASP A 433 -8.31 16.03 4.60
C ASP A 433 -9.01 15.86 5.96
N ALA A 434 -9.40 14.63 6.31
CA ALA A 434 -9.92 14.27 7.62
C ALA A 434 -9.45 12.88 8.06
N VAL A 435 -9.41 12.63 9.37
CA VAL A 435 -9.09 11.31 9.94
C VAL A 435 -10.32 10.39 9.84
N LEU A 436 -10.14 9.13 9.44
CA LEU A 436 -11.18 8.10 9.27
C LEU A 436 -11.64 7.46 10.59
N SER A 437 -11.62 8.24 11.68
CA SER A 437 -12.09 7.84 13.00
C SER A 437 -12.93 8.96 13.59
N GLU A 438 -13.81 8.66 14.55
CA GLU A 438 -14.64 9.68 15.19
C GLU A 438 -13.90 10.28 16.39
N PRO A 439 -13.87 11.61 16.57
CA PRO A 439 -13.17 12.24 17.69
C PRO A 439 -13.67 11.77 19.07
N ALA A 440 -14.94 11.35 19.17
CA ALA A 440 -15.53 10.81 20.39
C ALA A 440 -14.92 9.48 20.84
N ASP A 441 -14.19 8.79 19.97
CA ASP A 441 -13.49 7.54 20.28
C ASP A 441 -12.13 7.80 20.96
N VAL A 442 -11.65 9.04 20.97
CA VAL A 442 -10.46 9.45 21.73
C VAL A 442 -10.86 9.68 23.19
N THR A 443 -10.53 8.73 24.05
CA THR A 443 -10.77 8.88 25.49
C THR A 443 -9.60 9.65 26.13
N THR A 444 -9.68 10.98 26.22
CA THR A 444 -8.83 11.75 27.15
C THR A 444 -9.52 11.79 28.52
N PRO A 445 -9.01 11.12 29.55
CA PRO A 445 -9.61 11.18 30.86
C PRO A 445 -9.26 12.54 31.50
N LEU A 446 -10.24 13.44 31.61
CA LEU A 446 -10.09 14.68 32.40
C LEU A 446 -9.84 14.29 33.87
N GLY A 447 -8.69 14.68 34.43
CA GLY A 447 -8.37 14.32 35.81
C GLY A 447 -9.09 15.18 36.83
N THR A 448 -9.36 14.63 38.02
CA THR A 448 -9.96 15.41 39.12
C THR A 448 -8.93 16.19 39.94
N CYS A 449 -9.38 17.18 40.70
CA CYS A 449 -8.57 17.90 41.67
C CYS A 449 -8.20 16.97 42.83
N GLY A 450 -7.10 17.27 43.50
CA GLY A 450 -6.67 16.59 44.71
C GLY A 450 -5.41 15.77 44.47
N THR A 451 -5.42 14.49 44.86
CA THR A 451 -4.21 13.65 44.76
C THR A 451 -4.25 12.82 43.49
N TRP A 452 -3.21 12.93 42.68
CA TRP A 452 -2.91 12.00 41.59
C TRP A 452 -1.85 11.00 42.04
N THR A 453 -1.97 9.78 41.53
CA THR A 453 -1.06 8.67 41.83
C THR A 453 -0.38 8.23 40.55
N LEU A 454 0.93 8.44 40.49
CA LEU A 454 1.82 7.88 39.47
C LEU A 454 2.23 6.47 39.89
N TYR A 455 1.83 5.46 39.14
CA TYR A 455 2.30 4.10 39.22
C TYR A 455 3.42 3.92 38.20
N MET A 456 4.57 3.42 38.61
CA MET A 456 5.65 3.04 37.70
C MET A 456 5.86 1.55 37.78
N PHE A 457 6.02 0.92 36.63
CA PHE A 457 6.13 -0.51 36.43
C PHE A 457 7.46 -0.87 35.77
N ASP A 458 7.95 -2.05 36.12
CA ASP A 458 9.12 -2.66 35.52
C ASP A 458 8.87 -4.17 35.43
N ASP A 459 8.74 -4.65 34.20
CA ASP A 459 8.45 -6.06 33.90
C ASP A 459 9.59 -7.00 34.31
N GLU A 460 10.85 -6.51 34.29
CA GLU A 460 12.03 -7.30 34.68
C GLU A 460 12.33 -7.19 36.18
N GLY A 461 11.82 -6.15 36.84
CA GLY A 461 11.95 -5.89 38.27
C GLY A 461 13.39 -5.58 38.70
N ASN A 462 14.22 -5.09 37.79
CA ASN A 462 15.61 -4.69 38.00
C ASN A 462 15.80 -3.19 38.31
N GLY A 463 14.73 -2.39 38.19
CA GLY A 463 14.76 -0.93 38.25
C GLY A 463 14.96 -0.31 36.88
N TRP A 464 14.59 0.97 36.74
CA TRP A 464 14.79 1.68 35.48
C TRP A 464 16.26 2.14 35.28
N ASP A 465 17.25 1.48 35.89
CA ASP A 465 18.66 1.86 35.82
C ASP A 465 18.93 3.35 36.09
N GLU A 466 19.49 4.08 35.12
CA GLU A 466 19.76 5.54 35.17
C GLU A 466 18.61 6.36 34.51
N THR A 467 17.55 5.71 34.04
CA THR A 467 16.37 6.36 33.46
C THR A 467 15.64 7.16 34.54
N GLN A 468 15.18 8.35 34.16
CA GLN A 468 14.52 9.28 35.07
C GLN A 468 13.14 9.66 34.54
N LEU A 469 12.16 9.79 35.41
CA LEU A 469 10.84 10.33 35.13
C LEU A 469 10.63 11.56 36.01
N TYR A 470 10.71 12.73 35.39
CA TYR A 470 10.47 13.99 36.07
C TYR A 470 8.96 14.21 36.16
N VAL A 471 8.48 14.49 37.36
CA VAL A 471 7.10 14.91 37.60
C VAL A 471 7.12 16.41 37.81
N GLU A 472 6.47 17.14 36.92
CA GLU A 472 6.35 18.59 36.95
C GLU A 472 4.89 18.99 37.04
N VAL A 473 4.60 19.96 37.90
CA VAL A 473 3.28 20.57 38.06
C VAL A 473 3.47 22.06 37.94
N ASP A 474 2.74 22.70 37.02
CA ASP A 474 2.83 24.13 36.71
C ASP A 474 4.26 24.63 36.48
N GLY A 475 5.06 23.84 35.77
CA GLY A 475 6.43 24.21 35.43
C GLY A 475 7.46 24.05 36.55
N GLU A 476 7.04 23.56 37.72
CA GLU A 476 7.93 23.20 38.81
C GLU A 476 8.13 21.68 38.87
N ILE A 477 9.37 21.21 38.72
CA ILE A 477 9.71 19.80 38.96
C ILE A 477 9.51 19.49 40.44
N ILE A 478 8.45 18.75 40.75
CA ILE A 478 8.11 18.33 42.11
C ILE A 478 8.79 17.02 42.50
N SER A 479 9.15 16.16 41.53
CA SER A 479 9.91 14.94 41.78
C SER A 479 10.69 14.46 40.56
N VAL A 480 11.69 13.61 40.81
CA VAL A 480 12.42 12.85 39.79
C VAL A 480 12.45 11.41 40.24
N GLU A 481 11.68 10.56 39.57
CA GLU A 481 11.56 9.15 39.86
C GLU A 481 12.53 8.34 39.01
N THR A 482 13.11 7.28 39.56
CA THR A 482 14.05 6.39 38.82
C THR A 482 13.47 5.00 38.61
N GLY A 483 12.14 4.90 38.62
CA GLY A 483 11.42 3.64 38.56
C GLY A 483 11.52 2.76 39.83
N PRO A 484 10.76 1.66 39.87
CA PRO A 484 10.67 0.76 41.03
C PRO A 484 11.85 -0.21 41.13
N VAL A 485 12.33 -0.51 42.35
CA VAL A 485 13.10 -1.74 42.57
C VAL A 485 12.11 -2.89 42.80
N GLY A 486 11.80 -3.64 41.75
CA GLY A 486 10.77 -4.68 41.70
C GLY A 486 9.63 -4.33 40.73
N ASN A 487 8.53 -5.06 40.76
CA ASN A 487 7.52 -4.98 39.69
C ASN A 487 6.81 -3.62 39.54
N TYR A 488 6.62 -2.87 40.64
CA TYR A 488 6.03 -1.52 40.59
C TYR A 488 6.33 -0.69 41.85
N THR A 489 6.19 0.63 41.74
CA THR A 489 6.22 1.62 42.84
C THR A 489 5.21 2.72 42.55
N THR A 490 4.83 3.48 43.56
CA THR A 490 3.90 4.61 43.40
C THR A 490 4.48 5.90 43.96
N PHE A 491 4.13 7.01 43.32
CA PHE A 491 4.40 8.37 43.76
C PHE A 491 3.10 9.17 43.73
N GLU A 492 2.72 9.75 44.85
CA GLU A 492 1.51 10.58 44.96
C GLU A 492 1.90 12.06 44.95
N PHE A 493 1.17 12.86 44.18
CA PHE A 493 1.33 14.31 44.14
C PHE A 493 -0.01 15.02 44.11
N GLY A 494 -0.02 16.26 44.60
CA GLY A 494 -1.23 17.09 44.62
C GLY A 494 -1.34 17.91 43.34
N VAL A 495 -2.56 18.06 42.85
CA VAL A 495 -2.93 18.98 41.76
C VAL A 495 -4.19 19.75 42.16
N ASP A 496 -4.17 21.06 41.94
CA ASP A 496 -5.28 21.97 42.15
C ASP A 496 -6.08 22.18 40.86
N GLU A 497 -7.03 23.12 40.86
CA GLU A 497 -7.89 23.40 39.70
C GLU A 497 -7.10 24.17 38.63
N GLY A 498 -6.97 23.56 37.44
CA GLY A 498 -6.29 24.17 36.31
C GLY A 498 -4.79 23.92 36.23
N ASP A 499 -4.22 23.13 37.15
CA ASP A 499 -2.82 22.76 37.10
C ASP A 499 -2.53 21.93 35.83
N VAL A 500 -1.33 22.14 35.29
CA VAL A 500 -0.80 21.38 34.15
C VAL A 500 0.28 20.45 34.66
N VAL A 501 0.09 19.15 34.46
CA VAL A 501 1.06 18.12 34.84
C VAL A 501 1.83 17.63 33.62
N ASN A 502 3.15 17.65 33.74
CA ASN A 502 4.09 17.14 32.74
C ASN A 502 4.92 16.00 33.35
N LEU A 503 5.10 14.94 32.57
CA LEU A 503 5.89 13.76 32.90
C LEU A 503 6.99 13.61 31.85
N TYR A 504 8.24 13.88 32.23
CA TYR A 504 9.38 13.80 31.33
C TYR A 504 10.18 12.53 31.57
N TYR A 505 10.12 11.62 30.62
CA TYR A 505 10.85 10.36 30.61
C TYR A 505 12.20 10.52 29.89
N ILE A 506 13.30 10.35 30.63
CA ILE A 506 14.67 10.35 30.12
C ILE A 506 15.18 8.91 30.13
N PRO A 507 15.24 8.22 28.98
CA PRO A 507 15.80 6.88 28.93
C PRO A 507 17.31 6.90 29.13
N ALA A 508 17.83 5.96 29.93
CA ALA A 508 19.25 5.65 29.98
C ALA A 508 19.48 4.19 29.55
N GLY A 509 20.09 3.99 28.39
CA GLY A 509 20.35 2.65 27.84
C GLY A 509 19.13 2.05 27.12
N ALA A 510 19.00 0.72 27.18
CA ALA A 510 17.94 -0.02 26.49
C ALA A 510 16.73 -0.19 27.42
N ALA A 511 15.70 0.63 27.24
CA ALA A 511 14.54 0.72 28.12
C ALA A 511 13.37 -0.20 27.72
N TYR A 512 13.56 -1.51 27.80
CA TYR A 512 12.49 -2.47 27.49
C TYR A 512 11.68 -2.82 28.74
N GLY A 513 10.34 -2.76 28.66
CA GLY A 513 9.45 -3.21 29.74
C GLY A 513 9.23 -2.20 30.87
N GLN A 514 9.48 -0.91 30.61
CA GLN A 514 9.28 0.18 31.56
C GLN A 514 8.03 0.96 31.18
N SER A 515 7.11 1.16 32.12
CA SER A 515 5.85 1.88 31.86
C SER A 515 5.35 2.58 33.12
N TYR A 516 4.53 3.61 32.97
CA TYR A 516 3.83 4.24 34.07
C TYR A 516 2.36 4.43 33.76
N VAL A 517 1.57 4.61 34.81
CA VAL A 517 0.15 4.96 34.76
C VAL A 517 -0.07 6.09 35.75
N VAL A 518 -0.83 7.12 35.39
CA VAL A 518 -1.31 8.12 36.33
C VAL A 518 -2.79 7.89 36.56
N GLU A 519 -3.20 7.80 37.81
CA GLU A 519 -4.61 7.79 38.20
C GLU A 519 -4.95 9.03 39.03
N ASP A 520 -6.18 9.52 38.92
CA ASP A 520 -6.70 10.56 39.81
C ASP A 520 -7.22 10.01 41.16
N ASN A 521 -7.80 10.88 42.00
CA ASN A 521 -8.28 10.47 43.33
C ASN A 521 -9.48 9.50 43.29
N ASN A 522 -10.17 9.38 42.16
CA ASN A 522 -11.27 8.44 41.96
C ASN A 522 -10.81 7.10 41.37
N ASN A 523 -9.49 6.87 41.26
CA ASN A 523 -8.89 5.74 40.57
C ASN A 523 -9.26 5.71 39.07
N GLN A 524 -9.48 6.87 38.47
CA GLN A 524 -9.60 6.98 37.03
C GLN A 524 -8.20 7.12 36.44
N GLU A 525 -7.83 6.19 35.55
CA GLU A 525 -6.62 6.32 34.74
C GLU A 525 -6.71 7.60 33.90
N ILE A 526 -5.71 8.48 34.02
CA ILE A 526 -5.55 9.76 33.32
C ILE A 526 -4.64 9.57 32.11
N ILE A 527 -3.56 8.82 32.29
CA ILE A 527 -2.67 8.46 31.20
C ILE A 527 -1.93 7.16 31.55
N SER A 528 -1.51 6.43 30.53
CA SER A 528 -0.69 5.23 30.65
C SER A 528 0.37 5.24 29.56
N SER A 529 1.64 5.06 29.93
CA SER A 529 2.74 5.01 28.96
C SER A 529 2.99 3.55 28.56
N GLY A 530 2.61 3.18 27.35
CA GLY A 530 3.11 1.99 26.66
C GLY A 530 3.05 0.68 27.46
N GLN A 531 1.88 0.01 27.50
CA GLN A 531 1.86 -1.39 27.93
C GLN A 531 2.64 -2.25 26.94
N SER A 532 3.78 -2.80 27.36
CA SER A 532 4.72 -3.65 26.59
C SER A 532 5.85 -2.96 25.80
N GLY A 533 6.23 -1.71 26.15
CA GLY A 533 7.26 -0.93 25.46
C GLY A 533 8.20 -0.14 26.39
N ALA A 534 8.90 0.85 25.83
CA ALA A 534 9.57 1.91 26.61
C ALA A 534 8.55 3.00 26.95
N ALA A 535 8.60 3.55 28.17
CA ALA A 535 7.76 4.68 28.53
C ALA A 535 8.10 5.92 27.67
N GLY A 536 7.10 6.76 27.40
CA GLY A 536 7.23 8.04 26.70
C GLY A 536 6.98 9.21 27.64
N ASN A 537 7.06 10.44 27.14
CA ASN A 537 6.62 11.62 27.88
C ASN A 537 5.08 11.69 27.91
N SER A 538 4.51 12.34 28.92
CA SER A 538 3.11 12.78 28.91
C SER A 538 3.06 14.23 29.31
N MET A 539 2.57 15.09 28.43
CA MET A 539 2.65 16.54 28.58
C MET A 539 1.24 17.12 28.62
N GLY A 540 1.03 18.21 29.35
CA GLY A 540 -0.23 18.95 29.27
C GLY A 540 -1.41 18.30 29.99
N LEU A 541 -1.21 17.37 30.92
CA LEU A 541 -2.31 16.71 31.62
C LEU A 541 -3.00 17.72 32.55
N LEU A 542 -4.25 18.07 32.22
CA LEU A 542 -5.03 19.07 32.95
C LEU A 542 -5.76 18.48 34.14
N SER A 543 -5.60 19.08 35.31
CA SER A 543 -6.40 18.77 36.48
C SER A 543 -7.63 19.65 36.57
N CYS A 544 -8.79 19.00 36.70
CA CYS A 544 -10.04 19.63 37.08
C CYS A 544 -10.42 20.86 36.22
N PRO A 545 -10.21 20.85 34.89
CA PRO A 545 -10.31 22.07 34.12
C PRO A 545 -11.72 22.66 34.21
N SER A 546 -11.81 23.95 34.57
CA SER A 546 -13.02 24.71 34.34
C SER A 546 -13.20 24.89 32.84
N THR A 547 -14.44 24.89 32.34
CA THR A 547 -14.69 25.08 30.91
C THR A 547 -14.27 26.50 30.52
N PRO A 548 -13.23 26.67 29.69
CA PRO A 548 -12.76 27.99 29.29
C PRO A 548 -13.82 28.63 28.39
N THR A 549 -13.99 29.95 28.52
CA THR A 549 -14.94 30.69 27.67
C THR A 549 -14.42 30.92 26.25
N CYS A 550 -13.11 30.78 26.02
CA CYS A 550 -12.44 31.05 24.75
C CYS A 550 -11.73 29.81 24.17
N GLY A 551 -11.22 28.92 25.01
CA GLY A 551 -10.67 27.62 24.61
C GLY A 551 -9.25 27.42 25.13
N THR A 552 -8.45 26.59 24.46
CA THR A 552 -7.09 26.25 24.88
C THR A 552 -6.07 26.81 23.89
N ILE A 553 -5.02 27.47 24.38
CA ILE A 553 -3.88 27.93 23.59
C ILE A 553 -2.82 26.84 23.60
N GLU A 554 -2.21 26.58 22.45
CA GLU A 554 -1.09 25.66 22.27
C GLU A 554 0.23 26.45 22.21
N ILE A 555 1.21 26.07 23.02
CA ILE A 555 2.55 26.64 23.04
C ILE A 555 3.53 25.54 22.66
N VAL A 556 4.17 25.67 21.50
CA VAL A 556 5.17 24.72 21.01
C VAL A 556 6.55 25.35 21.16
N MET A 557 7.44 24.73 21.90
CA MET A 557 8.84 25.12 22.07
C MET A 557 9.73 24.12 21.33
N SER A 558 10.67 24.59 20.52
CA SER A 558 11.55 23.80 19.67
C SER A 558 13.04 24.03 19.99
N HIS A 559 13.86 23.02 19.69
CA HIS A 559 15.32 23.11 19.73
C HIS A 559 15.95 22.27 18.61
N GLU A 560 16.78 22.88 17.77
CA GLU A 560 17.30 22.29 16.52
C GLU A 560 18.01 20.93 16.71
N TYR A 561 18.71 20.74 17.84
CA TYR A 561 19.49 19.52 18.12
C TYR A 561 18.90 18.63 19.21
N GLY A 562 17.69 18.91 19.67
CA GLY A 562 17.06 18.08 20.69
C GLY A 562 17.62 18.22 22.11
N GLU A 563 18.47 19.22 22.36
CA GLU A 563 19.08 19.48 23.68
C GLU A 563 18.20 20.34 24.60
N GLY A 564 17.02 20.76 24.14
CA GLY A 564 16.14 21.66 24.86
C GLY A 564 16.74 23.05 25.11
N TRP A 565 16.13 23.83 25.99
CA TRP A 565 16.50 25.20 26.33
C TRP A 565 17.41 25.32 27.57
N GLY A 566 17.73 24.20 28.21
CA GLY A 566 18.58 24.15 29.40
C GLY A 566 17.98 24.89 30.59
N ASN A 567 18.61 25.99 31.02
CA ASN A 567 18.08 26.87 32.09
C ASN A 567 17.24 28.04 31.56
N ASN A 568 17.05 28.13 30.24
CA ASN A 568 16.12 29.11 29.66
C ASN A 568 14.70 28.54 29.74
N ARG A 569 13.70 29.42 29.76
CA ARG A 569 12.29 29.04 29.84
C ARG A 569 11.40 30.12 29.26
N LEU A 570 10.14 29.79 28.99
CA LEU A 570 9.12 30.75 28.58
C LEU A 570 8.18 31.01 29.76
N ASP A 571 8.23 32.21 30.35
CA ASP A 571 7.32 32.60 31.43
C ASP A 571 6.03 33.15 30.81
N VAL A 572 4.91 32.47 31.05
CA VAL A 572 3.58 32.91 30.62
C VAL A 572 2.94 33.74 31.74
N TYR A 573 2.63 35.00 31.45
CA TYR A 573 1.79 35.83 32.29
C TYR A 573 0.39 35.90 31.69
N LYS A 574 -0.62 35.77 32.55
CA LYS A 574 -2.03 35.91 32.22
C LYS A 574 -2.57 37.08 33.04
N ASN A 575 -3.02 38.14 32.37
CA ASN A 575 -3.51 39.38 32.98
C ASN A 575 -2.52 39.98 34.00
N ASP A 576 -1.26 40.16 33.59
CA ASP A 576 -0.15 40.66 34.40
C ASP A 576 0.24 39.78 35.62
N VAL A 577 -0.29 38.55 35.73
CA VAL A 577 0.05 37.59 36.79
C VAL A 577 0.80 36.42 36.16
N LEU A 578 1.95 36.06 36.73
CA LEU A 578 2.69 34.86 36.30
C LEU A 578 1.75 33.66 36.44
N TYR A 579 1.40 33.08 35.30
CA TYR A 579 0.47 31.98 35.18
C TYR A 579 1.22 30.65 35.14
N LEU A 580 2.22 30.54 34.26
CA LEU A 580 2.96 29.31 34.07
C LEU A 580 4.40 29.58 33.60
N PRO A 581 5.44 29.21 34.36
CA PRO A 581 6.80 29.11 33.83
C PRO A 581 6.96 27.81 33.03
N ILE A 582 7.39 27.86 31.76
CA ILE A 582 7.52 26.66 30.93
C ILE A 582 9.00 26.38 30.65
N PRO A 583 9.66 25.49 31.42
CA PRO A 583 11.00 25.03 31.09
C PRO A 583 10.96 24.07 29.90
N PHE A 584 12.05 23.99 29.15
CA PHE A 584 12.22 22.97 28.11
C PHE A 584 13.60 22.36 28.25
N TYR A 585 13.67 21.11 28.71
CA TYR A 585 14.94 20.55 29.18
C TYR A 585 15.71 19.75 28.12
N PHE A 586 15.01 19.01 27.29
CA PHE A 586 15.54 18.13 26.24
C PHE A 586 14.41 17.74 25.30
N ASN A 587 14.74 17.21 24.12
CA ASN A 587 13.87 16.91 22.97
C ASN A 587 13.86 18.01 21.89
N TYR A 588 13.42 17.66 20.68
CA TYR A 588 13.37 18.57 19.52
C TYR A 588 12.21 19.55 19.61
N GLU A 589 11.08 19.11 20.16
CA GLU A 589 9.92 19.94 20.47
C GLU A 589 9.29 19.54 21.81
N GLN A 590 8.63 20.51 22.44
CA GLN A 590 7.81 20.37 23.63
C GLN A 590 6.56 21.23 23.45
N THR A 591 5.39 20.68 23.78
CA THR A 591 4.14 21.42 23.71
C THR A 591 3.52 21.57 25.09
N THR A 592 2.94 22.74 25.37
CA THR A 592 2.22 23.06 26.61
C THR A 592 0.90 23.73 26.28
N PHE A 593 -0.16 23.32 26.96
CA PHE A 593 -1.51 23.83 26.76
C PHE A 593 -1.94 24.70 27.92
N ILE A 594 -2.52 25.86 27.63
CA ILE A 594 -3.04 26.78 28.66
C ILE A 594 -4.47 27.21 28.36
N GLN A 595 -5.26 27.41 29.40
CA GLN A 595 -6.66 27.80 29.29
C GLN A 595 -6.81 29.31 29.04
N ALA A 596 -7.61 29.67 28.04
CA ALA A 596 -7.92 31.05 27.69
C ALA A 596 -9.41 31.35 27.87
N ASP A 597 -9.70 32.45 28.54
CA ASP A 597 -11.02 33.05 28.67
C ASP A 597 -11.12 34.32 27.82
N ASN A 598 -12.36 34.74 27.58
CA ASN A 598 -12.62 36.00 26.89
C ASN A 598 -11.94 37.16 27.61
N ASP A 599 -11.31 38.04 26.83
CA ASP A 599 -10.57 39.22 27.25
C ASP A 599 -9.25 38.98 28.00
N ASP A 600 -8.83 37.72 28.19
CA ASP A 600 -7.52 37.42 28.73
C ASP A 600 -6.41 38.03 27.87
N VAL A 601 -5.42 38.62 28.54
CA VAL A 601 -4.20 39.15 27.94
C VAL A 601 -3.04 38.27 28.38
N PHE A 602 -2.26 37.78 27.42
CA PHE A 602 -1.10 36.95 27.65
C PHE A 602 0.20 37.66 27.29
N ASP A 603 1.20 37.51 28.16
CA ASP A 603 2.59 37.81 27.86
C ASP A 603 3.41 36.52 27.91
N PHE A 604 4.21 36.27 26.88
CA PHE A 604 5.12 35.14 26.77
C PHE A 604 6.55 35.67 26.86
N GLU A 605 7.11 35.67 28.06
CA GLU A 605 8.43 36.22 28.34
C GLU A 605 9.51 35.16 28.18
N TYR A 606 10.38 35.31 27.18
CA TYR A 606 11.57 34.47 27.04
C TYR A 606 12.61 34.84 28.10
N ILE A 607 12.82 33.93 29.06
CA ILE A 607 13.76 34.14 30.16
C ILE A 607 15.09 33.48 29.84
N VAL A 608 16.10 34.32 29.64
CA VAL A 608 17.48 33.89 29.39
C VAL A 608 18.16 33.48 30.70
N GLY A 609 18.47 32.19 30.83
CA GLY A 609 19.33 31.62 31.86
C GLY A 609 20.80 31.52 31.43
N GLN A 610 21.58 30.66 32.11
CA GLN A 610 22.91 30.25 31.63
C GLN A 610 22.75 29.06 30.67
N SER A 611 22.32 29.32 29.44
CA SER A 611 22.41 28.37 28.32
C SER A 611 23.66 28.64 27.48
N PHE A 612 24.17 27.62 26.80
CA PHE A 612 25.37 27.70 25.98
C PHE A 612 25.09 28.15 24.53
N GLU A 613 23.88 27.94 23.97
CA GLU A 613 23.56 28.18 22.53
C GLU A 613 22.07 28.54 22.28
N PRO A 614 21.56 29.72 22.72
CA PRO A 614 20.16 30.10 22.60
C PRO A 614 19.65 30.36 21.16
N GLU A 615 20.53 30.41 20.17
CA GLU A 615 20.19 30.59 18.74
C GLU A 615 19.51 29.39 18.09
N TYR A 616 19.51 28.23 18.76
CA TYR A 616 18.85 27.00 18.32
C TYR A 616 17.48 26.77 18.96
N ALA A 617 17.09 27.65 19.87
CA ALA A 617 15.78 27.64 20.53
C ALA A 617 14.73 28.35 19.68
N GLY A 618 13.49 27.87 19.70
CA GLY A 618 12.36 28.47 19.00
C GLY A 618 11.04 28.26 19.75
N TYR A 619 10.05 29.14 19.60
CA TYR A 619 8.70 28.82 20.05
C TYR A 619 7.62 29.35 19.11
N LYS A 620 6.50 28.64 19.04
CA LYS A 620 5.30 28.97 18.30
C LYS A 620 4.10 28.93 19.24
N ILE A 621 3.10 29.77 18.99
CA ILE A 621 1.87 29.77 19.77
C ILE A 621 0.68 29.78 18.82
N PHE A 622 -0.20 28.81 19.00
CA PHE A 622 -1.43 28.67 18.25
C PHE A 622 -2.62 29.03 19.14
N GLY A 623 -3.56 29.78 18.57
CA GLY A 623 -4.78 30.16 19.27
C GLY A 623 -5.73 28.98 19.46
N PRO A 624 -6.84 29.18 20.19
CA PRO A 624 -7.88 28.16 20.38
C PRO A 624 -8.55 27.63 19.10
N ASP A 625 -8.39 28.36 17.99
CA ASP A 625 -8.83 27.98 16.65
C ASP A 625 -7.75 27.22 15.86
N GLY A 626 -6.61 26.89 16.48
CA GLY A 626 -5.47 26.23 15.85
C GLY A 626 -4.63 27.13 14.95
N VAL A 627 -4.95 28.43 14.85
CA VAL A 627 -4.24 29.35 13.97
C VAL A 627 -2.93 29.78 14.64
N LEU A 628 -1.83 29.72 13.90
CA LEU A 628 -0.53 30.24 14.36
C LEU A 628 -0.61 31.76 14.59
N VAL A 629 -0.46 32.19 15.84
CA VAL A 629 -0.50 33.60 16.24
C VAL A 629 0.91 34.16 16.41
N ILE A 630 1.81 33.39 17.01
CA ILE A 630 3.19 33.81 17.29
C ILE A 630 4.15 32.78 16.71
N ASN A 631 5.18 33.26 16.02
CA ASN A 631 6.30 32.45 15.56
C ASN A 631 7.61 33.14 15.94
N GLN A 632 8.35 32.53 16.85
CA GLN A 632 9.70 32.88 17.29
C GLN A 632 10.68 31.71 17.05
N ASP A 633 10.27 30.72 16.27
CA ASP A 633 11.11 29.61 15.81
C ASP A 633 11.74 29.99 14.46
N VAL A 634 12.76 30.85 14.54
CA VAL A 634 13.45 31.40 13.37
C VAL A 634 14.91 30.97 13.41
N ASN A 635 15.31 30.16 12.43
CA ASN A 635 16.65 29.56 12.36
C ASN A 635 17.78 30.60 12.58
N GLY A 636 18.61 30.35 13.60
CA GLY A 636 19.76 31.16 13.98
C GLY A 636 19.41 32.47 14.68
N GLN A 637 18.17 32.65 15.12
CA GLN A 637 17.74 33.81 15.92
C GLN A 637 17.32 33.37 17.31
N ILE A 638 17.72 34.16 18.30
CA ILE A 638 17.29 33.95 19.68
C ILE A 638 15.81 34.36 19.79
N PRO A 639 14.93 33.53 20.38
CA PRO A 639 13.53 33.89 20.57
C PRO A 639 13.35 35.19 21.36
N GLU A 640 12.38 36.02 20.94
CA GLU A 640 12.03 37.25 21.66
C GLU A 640 10.75 37.05 22.50
N SER A 641 10.62 37.83 23.57
CA SER A 641 9.36 37.89 24.34
C SER A 641 8.26 38.55 23.52
N THR A 642 7.04 38.04 23.64
CA THR A 642 5.84 38.63 23.04
C THR A 642 4.87 39.04 24.14
N THR A 643 4.26 40.23 24.03
CA THR A 643 3.42 40.80 25.10
C THR A 643 2.11 41.32 24.53
N ASP A 644 1.12 41.53 25.41
CA ASP A 644 -0.20 42.08 25.11
C ASP A 644 -1.01 41.25 24.09
N ILE A 645 -0.89 39.92 24.14
CA ILE A 645 -1.51 39.01 23.19
C ILE A 645 -2.92 38.65 23.67
N LYS A 646 -3.92 38.93 22.83
CA LYS A 646 -5.32 38.52 23.06
C LYS A 646 -5.72 37.49 22.03
N PHE A 647 -6.17 36.34 22.51
CA PHE A 647 -6.68 35.25 21.66
C PHE A 647 -8.19 35.36 21.45
N CYS A 648 -8.92 35.85 22.46
CA CYS A 648 -10.35 36.05 22.39
C CYS A 648 -10.75 37.38 23.02
N GLU A 649 -11.73 38.03 22.42
CA GLU A 649 -12.43 39.19 22.98
C GLU A 649 -13.84 38.75 23.38
N GLU A 650 -14.39 39.34 24.44
CA GLU A 650 -15.79 39.15 24.81
C GLU A 650 -16.68 39.58 23.64
N GLN A 651 -17.12 38.62 22.83
CA GLN A 651 -18.08 38.87 21.79
C GLN A 651 -19.45 39.05 22.44
N THR A 652 -19.73 40.28 22.86
CA THR A 652 -21.08 40.76 23.21
C THR A 652 -22.11 40.60 22.06
N ALA A 653 -21.71 40.00 20.93
CA ALA A 653 -22.52 39.71 19.77
C ALA A 653 -22.88 38.22 19.57
N ILE A 654 -22.20 37.27 20.24
CA ILE A 654 -22.38 35.82 19.99
C ILE A 654 -23.46 35.17 20.87
N GLU A 655 -23.77 35.73 22.04
CA GLU A 655 -24.91 35.26 22.86
C GLU A 655 -26.29 35.38 22.16
N LEU A 656 -26.36 36.08 21.03
CA LEU A 656 -27.56 36.22 20.19
C LEU A 656 -27.61 35.24 19.00
N LEU A 657 -26.56 34.47 18.70
CA LEU A 657 -26.52 33.55 17.55
C LEU A 657 -26.89 32.10 17.88
N LEU A 658 -27.28 31.81 19.12
CA LEU A 658 -27.98 30.57 19.50
C LEU A 658 -29.48 30.57 19.12
N GLU A 659 -30.00 31.60 18.43
CA GLU A 659 -31.40 31.66 17.96
C GLU A 659 -31.70 30.86 16.68
N ASP A 660 -30.75 30.11 16.10
CA ASP A 660 -30.98 29.28 14.91
C ASP A 660 -31.56 27.87 15.18
N GLN A 661 -32.21 27.63 16.33
CA GLN A 661 -32.42 26.25 16.82
C GLN A 661 -33.79 25.58 16.57
N ILE A 662 -34.76 26.18 15.87
CA ILE A 662 -36.00 25.47 15.46
C ILE A 662 -36.33 25.76 13.99
N VAL A 663 -36.27 24.73 13.13
CA VAL A 663 -36.54 24.88 11.70
C VAL A 663 -37.82 24.13 11.32
N ILE A 664 -38.77 24.85 10.70
CA ILE A 664 -40.05 24.32 10.22
C ILE A 664 -40.11 24.37 8.69
N TYR A 665 -39.89 23.24 8.01
CA TYR A 665 -40.09 23.10 6.55
C TYR A 665 -40.96 21.88 6.20
N PRO A 666 -41.86 21.98 5.21
CA PRO A 666 -42.64 23.15 4.78
C PRO A 666 -43.97 23.29 5.55
N ASN A 667 -44.61 24.45 5.42
CA ASN A 667 -45.94 24.74 5.98
C ASN A 667 -46.98 23.71 5.48
N PRO A 668 -47.76 23.05 6.36
CA PRO A 668 -48.43 21.81 6.02
C PRO A 668 -49.73 22.03 5.24
N SER A 669 -49.85 21.36 4.10
CA SER A 669 -51.03 21.45 3.22
C SER A 669 -52.12 20.44 3.55
N ASP A 670 -51.80 19.41 4.31
CA ASP A 670 -52.67 18.31 4.74
C ASP A 670 -52.88 18.28 6.26
N GLY A 671 -52.34 19.26 6.98
CA GLY A 671 -52.44 19.39 8.42
C GLY A 671 -51.38 18.63 9.21
N ILE A 672 -50.33 18.09 8.58
CA ILE A 672 -49.22 17.41 9.27
C ILE A 672 -47.95 18.25 9.22
N LEU A 673 -47.51 18.76 10.38
CA LEU A 673 -46.33 19.62 10.50
C LEU A 673 -45.11 18.83 10.94
N LYS A 674 -44.02 18.82 10.15
CA LYS A 674 -42.73 18.26 10.57
C LYS A 674 -41.87 19.36 11.22
N ILE A 675 -41.33 19.09 12.39
CA ILE A 675 -40.53 19.99 13.22
C ILE A 675 -39.15 19.37 13.35
N VAL A 676 -38.12 20.09 12.90
CA VAL A 676 -36.73 19.74 13.20
C VAL A 676 -36.29 20.63 14.35
N ALA A 677 -36.14 20.03 15.52
CA ALA A 677 -35.67 20.69 16.71
C ALA A 677 -34.61 19.81 17.41
N PRO A 678 -33.55 20.39 18.00
CA PRO A 678 -32.58 19.66 18.80
C PRO A 678 -33.24 18.88 19.94
N GLU A 679 -32.58 17.82 20.42
CA GLU A 679 -33.10 16.96 21.49
C GLU A 679 -33.46 17.70 22.78
N ALA A 680 -32.81 18.83 23.04
CA ALA A 680 -33.12 19.73 24.15
C ALA A 680 -34.60 20.17 24.16
N TYR A 681 -35.27 20.19 23.01
CA TYR A 681 -36.66 20.57 22.84
C TYR A 681 -37.63 19.38 22.82
N GLN A 682 -37.15 18.13 22.74
CA GLN A 682 -37.95 16.90 22.63
C GLN A 682 -38.84 16.65 23.86
N ASN A 683 -38.60 17.31 24.99
CA ASN A 683 -39.40 17.20 26.22
C ASN A 683 -40.05 18.52 26.65
N THR A 684 -40.10 19.51 25.75
CA THR A 684 -40.71 20.81 26.02
C THR A 684 -42.21 20.76 25.76
N GLU A 685 -42.97 21.50 26.58
CA GLU A 685 -44.41 21.67 26.33
C GLU A 685 -44.56 22.61 25.12
N ILE A 686 -45.41 22.23 24.18
CA ILE A 686 -45.71 23.01 22.98
C ILE A 686 -47.16 23.47 23.04
N ASP A 687 -47.39 24.77 22.99
CA ASP A 687 -48.72 25.35 22.99
C ASP A 687 -49.11 25.86 21.60
N LEU A 688 -50.33 25.53 21.16
CA LEU A 688 -50.96 26.14 20.00
C LEU A 688 -51.81 27.32 20.44
N MET A 689 -51.57 28.50 19.85
CA MET A 689 -52.27 29.74 20.16
C MET A 689 -52.99 30.31 18.93
N ASP A 690 -54.15 30.92 19.16
CA ASP A 690 -54.84 31.70 18.14
C ASP A 690 -54.20 33.09 17.97
N ILE A 691 -54.58 33.80 16.90
CA ILE A 691 -54.05 35.14 16.57
C ILE A 691 -54.43 36.25 17.59
N LEU A 692 -55.25 35.94 18.60
CA LEU A 692 -55.61 36.85 19.68
C LEU A 692 -54.86 36.51 20.98
N GLY A 693 -54.02 35.47 20.98
CA GLY A 693 -53.19 35.03 22.09
C GLY A 693 -53.88 34.07 23.05
N ASN A 694 -55.01 33.47 22.69
CA ASN A 694 -55.66 32.45 23.50
C ASN A 694 -55.09 31.07 23.15
N LYS A 695 -54.66 30.32 24.17
CA LYS A 695 -54.24 28.92 24.03
C LYS A 695 -55.43 28.05 23.59
N VAL A 696 -55.26 27.33 22.48
CA VAL A 696 -56.29 26.47 21.86
C VAL A 696 -55.98 24.98 21.99
N PHE A 697 -54.69 24.59 22.12
CA PHE A 697 -54.28 23.20 22.38
C PHE A 697 -52.85 23.14 22.96
N SER A 698 -52.47 22.04 23.62
CA SER A 698 -51.12 21.83 24.15
C SER A 698 -50.64 20.39 23.95
N TRP A 699 -49.37 20.22 23.62
CA TRP A 699 -48.67 18.95 23.59
C TRP A 699 -47.66 18.93 24.74
N ASN A 700 -47.75 17.91 25.59
CA ASN A 700 -46.91 17.79 26.78
C ASN A 700 -45.46 17.41 26.47
N LYS A 701 -45.17 17.07 25.21
CA LYS A 701 -43.90 16.56 24.72
C LYS A 701 -43.90 16.57 23.19
N LEU A 702 -42.78 16.90 22.56
CA LEU A 702 -42.51 16.59 21.14
C LEU A 702 -42.04 15.13 21.05
N THR A 703 -42.92 14.17 20.72
CA THR A 703 -42.58 12.74 20.75
C THR A 703 -42.06 12.16 19.45
N GLU A 704 -42.35 12.78 18.30
CA GLU A 704 -42.13 12.17 16.98
C GLU A 704 -41.88 13.21 15.85
N ASP A 705 -41.15 14.31 16.10
CA ASP A 705 -40.81 15.37 15.10
C ASP A 705 -41.97 15.86 14.21
N ILE A 706 -43.21 15.54 14.60
CA ILE A 706 -44.41 15.63 13.77
C ILE A 706 -45.56 16.02 14.70
N LEU A 707 -46.28 17.09 14.34
CA LEU A 707 -47.52 17.50 14.99
C LEU A 707 -48.71 17.35 14.04
N ASP A 708 -49.74 16.63 14.48
CA ASP A 708 -51.02 16.51 13.76
C ASP A 708 -51.96 17.68 14.11
N LEU A 709 -52.19 18.52 13.10
CA LEU A 709 -53.02 19.71 13.12
C LEU A 709 -54.29 19.55 12.26
N SER A 710 -54.53 18.38 11.68
CA SER A 710 -55.61 18.10 10.72
C SER A 710 -57.04 18.37 11.26
N ARG A 711 -57.20 18.40 12.59
CA ARG A 711 -58.46 18.70 13.27
C ARG A 711 -58.80 20.19 13.40
N PHE A 712 -57.88 21.09 13.04
CA PHE A 712 -58.05 22.54 13.18
C PHE A 712 -58.42 23.20 11.84
N GLY A 713 -59.17 24.30 11.89
CA GLY A 713 -59.63 25.00 10.70
C GLY A 713 -58.49 25.72 9.96
N LYS A 714 -58.66 25.94 8.65
CA LYS A 714 -57.72 26.74 7.85
C LYS A 714 -57.58 28.14 8.43
N GLY A 715 -56.36 28.59 8.67
CA GLY A 715 -56.09 29.83 9.41
C GLY A 715 -54.63 29.98 9.83
N ALA A 716 -54.31 31.10 10.47
CA ALA A 716 -52.99 31.39 11.04
C ALA A 716 -52.95 31.07 12.53
N TYR A 717 -51.85 30.47 12.98
CA TYR A 717 -51.65 30.03 14.37
C TYR A 717 -50.20 30.28 14.79
N VAL A 718 -49.94 30.27 16.10
CA VAL A 718 -48.59 30.36 16.69
C VAL A 718 -48.33 29.13 17.54
N LEU A 719 -47.18 28.49 17.35
CA LEU A 719 -46.63 27.47 18.22
C LEU A 719 -45.68 28.12 19.22
N GLU A 720 -45.79 27.77 20.50
CA GLU A 720 -44.94 28.27 21.57
C GLU A 720 -44.28 27.10 22.29
N PHE A 721 -42.95 27.03 22.27
CA PHE A 721 -42.13 26.01 22.95
C PHE A 721 -41.70 26.54 24.32
N GLN A 722 -42.16 25.88 25.38
CA GLN A 722 -41.92 26.28 26.76
C GLN A 722 -40.55 25.77 27.23
N VAL A 723 -39.53 26.63 27.19
CA VAL A 723 -38.17 26.32 27.69
C VAL A 723 -37.81 27.12 28.95
N PRO A 724 -36.93 26.59 29.82
CA PRO A 724 -36.48 27.31 31.01
C PRO A 724 -35.73 28.56 30.57
N ASN A 725 -36.28 29.74 30.90
CA ASN A 725 -35.72 31.10 30.76
C ASN A 725 -36.26 32.00 29.62
N ALA A 726 -36.84 31.48 28.52
CA ALA A 726 -37.61 32.29 27.55
C ALA A 726 -38.40 31.41 26.56
N PRO A 727 -39.72 31.59 26.35
CA PRO A 727 -40.48 30.77 25.39
C PRO A 727 -40.12 31.12 23.93
N ILE A 728 -39.87 30.10 23.09
CA ILE A 728 -39.59 30.26 21.65
C ILE A 728 -40.90 30.15 20.87
N ARG A 729 -41.13 31.00 19.86
CA ARG A 729 -42.41 31.07 19.14
C ARG A 729 -42.25 30.99 17.64
N GLU A 730 -43.02 30.10 17.02
CA GLU A 730 -43.01 29.87 15.57
C GLU A 730 -44.40 30.05 14.95
N SER A 731 -44.46 30.72 13.79
CA SER A 731 -45.73 31.03 13.11
C SER A 731 -46.04 30.05 11.99
N ILE A 732 -47.26 29.50 11.95
CA ILE A 732 -47.68 28.51 10.94
C ILE A 732 -49.01 28.89 10.26
N ILE A 733 -49.21 28.43 9.03
CA ILE A 733 -50.43 28.68 8.24
C ILE A 733 -50.98 27.36 7.70
N LEU A 734 -52.15 26.96 8.22
CA LEU A 734 -52.87 25.76 7.79
C LEU A 734 -53.70 26.08 6.55
N LYS A 735 -53.34 25.47 5.42
CA LYS A 735 -53.86 25.83 4.08
C LYS A 735 -55.07 25.05 3.60
#